data_AF-S7ZLC4-F1
#
_entry.id   AF-S7ZLC4-F1
#
_cell.length_a   1.000
_cell.length_b   1.000
_cell.length_c   1.000
_cell.angle_alpha   90.00
_cell.angle_beta   90.00
_cell.angle_gamma   90.00
#
_symmetry.space_group_name_H-M   'P 1'
#
loop_
_entity.id
_entity.type
_entity.pdbx_description
1 polymer ?
#
loop_
_entity_poly.entity_id
_entity_poly.type
_entity_poly.pdbx_seq_one_letter_code
_entity_poly.pdbx_strand_id
1 'polypeptide(L)'
;MEQSVITHAQRTPHVLAVENGAQRLAYADLVCEAHCLANSVRVSEDISFGEPFGILLGIGAKQVVAQVGIRLLGGTCAPIELSASIPPQGMIEMLNRANVQRVVVDAEASRNEMFSALKLSELRLFCLALGSGKDFHVDLFLEDLKRQEFPNRIHILFTSSSTGNPKPVQIRASGILHLARQTPFTPLMSEDQVADFNNPWFNLSLFEIWVTLVAGATIVAIPRQTATDPHALPSFLEDRGITIIITTAAQNSRDSKSQDTWTAIVSLWKDTLNITDINDEDDFFLLGGKSLLAASLIANIRRKLGHIFTMEDLTGNSRLGDLVHIIQGSQEKADGGSFRNAPDHSKLWLGDIDLVNDIELVPSWNTSDEGRVFFTGATGFTGAHLLRELMLSPTVKQSACLVRAQPDITAPQRVQRTLKKYDLWPDSSEYTEKVLLLEGDLPDEFLGLGKEKILELAAAGRRKSLHYVSTIDVWGSTGYTLGTEAVFEDESLLPHIQGVRFDLDYSQSQWVAESMLIQRSEYVTIDYVVKSILHISSSNSNLGRSYCLVAPNQADSVTVEDTCRVLNDAEYNIRLVDYDEWVDQINQRPDGPLAPLLPNFKETIRGPLTRWKGSQYSPWYRADNAKEALRDRPDIVYRSLDGEMVQRFVKFWNRKGFYDLPVNA
;
A
#
# COMPACT_ATOMS: atom_id res chain seq x y z
N MET A 1 -33.72 3.56 0.95
CA MET A 1 -33.16 4.20 2.17
C MET A 1 -34.17 5.17 2.73
N GLU A 2 -34.63 6.10 1.90
CA GLU A 2 -35.78 7.00 2.02
C GLU A 2 -36.95 6.37 2.81
N GLN A 3 -37.40 5.17 2.42
CA GLN A 3 -38.48 4.45 3.11
C GLN A 3 -38.17 4.08 4.58
N SER A 4 -36.90 3.91 4.98
CA SER A 4 -36.52 3.77 6.39
C SER A 4 -36.73 5.09 7.13
N VAL A 5 -36.27 6.21 6.55
CA VAL A 5 -36.43 7.57 7.13
C VAL A 5 -37.92 7.93 7.28
N ILE A 6 -38.73 7.62 6.26
CA ILE A 6 -40.20 7.74 6.25
C ILE A 6 -40.84 6.85 7.34
N THR A 7 -40.33 5.63 7.53
CA THR A 7 -40.82 4.70 8.56
C THR A 7 -40.49 5.20 9.97
N HIS A 8 -39.28 5.75 10.19
CA HIS A 8 -38.89 6.36 11.46
C HIS A 8 -39.68 7.64 11.75
N ALA A 9 -39.89 8.49 10.75
CA ALA A 9 -40.77 9.66 10.88
C ALA A 9 -42.22 9.30 11.25
N GLN A 10 -42.70 8.10 10.93
CA GLN A 10 -44.02 7.63 11.37
C GLN A 10 -43.99 6.92 12.74
N ARG A 11 -42.96 6.12 13.04
CA ARG A 11 -42.92 5.25 14.24
C ARG A 11 -42.27 5.91 15.45
N THR A 12 -41.28 6.75 15.22
CA THR A 12 -40.46 7.45 16.21
C THR A 12 -40.39 8.95 15.89
N PRO A 13 -41.54 9.64 15.64
CA PRO A 13 -41.58 11.02 15.14
C PRO A 13 -40.83 12.04 16.01
N HIS A 14 -40.66 11.74 17.30
CA HIS A 14 -40.03 12.60 18.31
C HIS A 14 -38.55 12.29 18.57
N VAL A 15 -37.99 11.22 17.99
CA VAL A 15 -36.55 10.89 18.12
C VAL A 15 -35.75 11.85 17.25
N LEU A 16 -34.62 12.35 17.76
CA LEU A 16 -33.75 13.25 17.01
C LEU A 16 -33.16 12.54 15.80
N ALA A 17 -33.28 13.16 14.63
CA ALA A 17 -32.57 12.75 13.42
C ALA A 17 -31.29 13.58 13.24
N VAL A 18 -31.32 14.88 13.62
CA VAL A 18 -30.16 15.77 13.58
C VAL A 18 -30.12 16.73 14.76
N GLU A 19 -28.96 16.83 15.41
CA GLU A 19 -28.58 17.93 16.31
C GLU A 19 -27.44 18.76 15.70
N ASN A 20 -27.66 20.07 15.61
CA ASN A 20 -26.70 21.07 15.13
C ASN A 20 -26.76 22.29 16.06
N GLY A 21 -26.19 22.14 17.26
CA GLY A 21 -26.25 23.14 18.33
C GLY A 21 -27.69 23.44 18.76
N ALA A 22 -28.18 24.66 18.49
CA ALA A 22 -29.56 25.06 18.78
C ALA A 22 -30.59 24.53 17.76
N GLN A 23 -30.15 24.07 16.59
CA GLN A 23 -31.02 23.43 15.59
C GLN A 23 -31.13 21.94 15.91
N ARG A 24 -32.27 21.51 16.44
CA ARG A 24 -32.60 20.10 16.68
C ARG A 24 -33.82 19.74 15.84
N LEU A 25 -33.71 18.67 15.04
CA LEU A 25 -34.77 18.16 14.19
C LEU A 25 -35.04 16.70 14.56
N ALA A 26 -36.28 16.39 14.94
CA ALA A 26 -36.74 15.02 15.04
C ALA A 26 -36.99 14.42 13.65
N TYR A 27 -37.19 13.09 13.56
CA TYR A 27 -37.46 12.43 12.27
C TYR A 27 -38.70 13.01 11.55
N ALA A 28 -39.72 13.44 12.28
CA ALA A 28 -40.87 14.14 11.69
C ALA A 28 -40.47 15.54 11.14
N ASP A 29 -39.72 16.34 11.91
CA ASP A 29 -39.29 17.68 11.51
C ASP A 29 -38.38 17.62 10.26
N LEU A 30 -37.44 16.68 10.24
CA LEU A 30 -36.53 16.44 9.11
C LEU A 30 -37.33 16.11 7.84
N VAL A 31 -38.32 15.21 7.94
CA VAL A 31 -39.16 14.84 6.78
C VAL A 31 -40.08 15.99 6.37
N CYS A 32 -40.58 16.82 7.29
CA CYS A 32 -41.35 18.02 6.94
C CYS A 32 -40.51 19.09 6.24
N GLU A 33 -39.35 19.50 6.77
CA GLU A 33 -38.47 20.48 6.10
C GLU A 33 -37.96 19.95 4.75
N ALA A 34 -37.62 18.67 4.66
CA ALA A 34 -37.23 18.02 3.41
C ALA A 34 -38.38 18.00 2.38
N HIS A 35 -39.62 17.77 2.83
CA HIS A 35 -40.81 17.84 1.97
C HIS A 35 -41.12 19.28 1.54
N CYS A 36 -40.92 20.28 2.40
CA CYS A 36 -41.07 21.69 2.04
C CYS A 36 -40.07 22.10 0.95
N LEU A 37 -38.79 21.69 1.06
CA LEU A 37 -37.82 21.86 -0.01
C LEU A 37 -38.26 21.14 -1.29
N ALA A 38 -38.64 19.86 -1.20
CA ALA A 38 -39.08 19.08 -2.35
C ALA A 38 -40.28 19.73 -3.07
N ASN A 39 -41.28 20.19 -2.32
CA ASN A 39 -42.45 20.85 -2.90
C ASN A 39 -42.08 22.20 -3.54
N SER A 40 -41.14 22.96 -2.96
CA SER A 40 -40.69 24.24 -3.54
C SER A 40 -40.04 24.07 -4.93
N VAL A 41 -39.37 22.95 -5.19
CA VAL A 41 -38.85 22.62 -6.53
C VAL A 41 -39.99 22.16 -7.44
N ARG A 42 -40.83 21.20 -7.00
CA ARG A 42 -41.95 20.64 -7.80
C ARG A 42 -42.96 21.69 -8.28
N VAL A 43 -43.22 22.72 -7.48
CA VAL A 43 -44.12 23.83 -7.84
C VAL A 43 -43.49 24.78 -8.86
N SER A 44 -42.17 24.77 -9.02
CA SER A 44 -41.45 25.66 -9.94
C SER A 44 -41.23 25.08 -11.34
N GLU A 45 -40.80 23.82 -11.44
CA GLU A 45 -40.38 23.17 -12.70
C GLU A 45 -40.55 21.64 -12.61
N ASP A 46 -40.78 20.96 -13.74
CA ASP A 46 -40.74 19.50 -13.83
C ASP A 46 -39.31 18.96 -13.63
N ILE A 47 -39.20 17.78 -13.01
CA ILE A 47 -37.93 17.16 -12.59
C ILE A 47 -37.79 15.77 -13.21
N SER A 48 -36.65 15.47 -13.83
CA SER A 48 -36.40 14.14 -14.40
C SER A 48 -36.06 13.11 -13.33
N PHE A 49 -36.50 11.86 -13.50
CA PHE A 49 -36.24 10.80 -12.53
C PHE A 49 -34.72 10.51 -12.41
N GLY A 50 -34.16 10.76 -11.22
CA GLY A 50 -32.73 10.66 -10.96
C GLY A 50 -31.89 11.86 -11.40
N GLU A 51 -32.49 12.99 -11.78
CA GLU A 51 -31.79 14.23 -12.15
C GLU A 51 -30.85 14.73 -11.04
N PRO A 52 -29.62 15.21 -11.34
CA PRO A 52 -28.66 15.61 -10.31
C PRO A 52 -28.83 17.07 -9.87
N PHE A 53 -28.91 17.25 -8.55
CA PHE A 53 -29.02 18.53 -7.86
C PHE A 53 -27.74 18.84 -7.09
N GLY A 54 -27.13 19.99 -7.36
CA GLY A 54 -25.97 20.49 -6.63
C GLY A 54 -26.35 20.84 -5.18
N ILE A 55 -25.46 20.60 -4.24
CA ILE A 55 -25.65 21.03 -2.84
C ILE A 55 -24.44 21.87 -2.43
N LEU A 56 -24.67 23.16 -2.20
CA LEU A 56 -23.70 24.12 -1.69
C LEU A 56 -24.06 24.49 -0.24
N LEU A 57 -23.90 23.49 0.63
CA LEU A 57 -24.14 23.58 2.08
C LEU A 57 -23.01 22.85 2.82
N GLY A 58 -22.61 23.35 3.99
CA GLY A 58 -21.62 22.72 4.86
C GLY A 58 -22.21 21.63 5.76
N ILE A 59 -21.40 21.15 6.71
CA ILE A 59 -21.83 20.27 7.82
C ILE A 59 -23.06 20.85 8.55
N GLY A 60 -23.97 19.99 9.01
CA GLY A 60 -25.13 20.35 9.81
C GLY A 60 -26.51 20.29 9.13
N ALA A 61 -27.54 20.62 9.91
CA ALA A 61 -28.94 20.28 9.64
C ALA A 61 -29.49 20.74 8.29
N LYS A 62 -29.10 21.92 7.78
CA LYS A 62 -29.51 22.39 6.44
C LYS A 62 -29.10 21.42 5.35
N GLN A 63 -27.89 20.86 5.43
CA GLN A 63 -27.38 19.93 4.41
C GLN A 63 -28.12 18.59 4.46
N VAL A 64 -28.37 18.04 5.66
CA VAL A 64 -29.14 16.80 5.81
C VAL A 64 -30.56 16.95 5.26
N VAL A 65 -31.24 18.08 5.55
CA VAL A 65 -32.54 18.43 4.98
C VAL A 65 -32.47 18.54 3.45
N ALA A 66 -31.40 19.13 2.89
CA ALA A 66 -31.22 19.20 1.44
C ALA A 66 -31.06 17.81 0.80
N GLN A 67 -30.24 16.94 1.38
CA GLN A 67 -30.06 15.57 0.88
C GLN A 67 -31.38 14.78 0.93
N VAL A 68 -32.07 14.79 2.08
CA VAL A 68 -33.36 14.08 2.20
C VAL A 68 -34.40 14.68 1.25
N GLY A 69 -34.49 16.01 1.11
CA GLY A 69 -35.42 16.67 0.19
C GLY A 69 -35.17 16.32 -1.28
N ILE A 70 -33.91 16.32 -1.72
CA ILE A 70 -33.53 15.89 -3.08
C ILE A 70 -33.85 14.41 -3.30
N ARG A 71 -33.73 13.55 -2.27
CA ARG A 71 -34.16 12.15 -2.37
C ARG A 71 -35.68 11.99 -2.40
N LEU A 72 -36.43 12.76 -1.61
CA LEU A 72 -37.91 12.80 -1.68
C LEU A 72 -38.41 13.33 -3.03
N LEU A 73 -37.66 14.20 -3.71
CA LEU A 73 -37.92 14.58 -5.09
C LEU A 73 -37.78 13.44 -6.11
N GLY A 74 -36.97 12.42 -5.80
CA GLY A 74 -36.46 11.47 -6.79
C GLY A 74 -35.23 11.98 -7.54
N GLY A 75 -34.51 12.98 -7.01
CA GLY A 75 -33.26 13.50 -7.56
C GLY A 75 -32.00 12.82 -7.01
N THR A 76 -30.85 13.07 -7.63
CA THR A 76 -29.51 12.64 -7.19
C THR A 76 -28.82 13.79 -6.46
N CYS A 77 -28.21 13.55 -5.30
CA CYS A 77 -27.46 14.57 -4.54
C CYS A 77 -26.04 14.76 -5.08
N ALA A 78 -25.65 15.99 -5.43
CA ALA A 78 -24.29 16.32 -5.85
C ALA A 78 -23.69 17.40 -4.91
N PRO A 79 -23.25 17.05 -3.69
CA PRO A 79 -22.56 17.98 -2.81
C PRO A 79 -21.23 18.43 -3.44
N ILE A 80 -21.02 19.74 -3.51
CA ILE A 80 -19.84 20.39 -4.11
C ILE A 80 -19.01 21.06 -3.01
N GLU A 81 -17.69 21.08 -3.20
CA GLU A 81 -16.76 21.68 -2.25
C GLU A 81 -16.92 23.19 -2.10
N LEU A 82 -17.31 23.61 -0.90
CA LEU A 82 -17.34 25.01 -0.47
C LEU A 82 -15.96 25.45 0.07
N SER A 83 -14.98 25.53 -0.82
CA SER A 83 -13.63 25.99 -0.51
C SER A 83 -13.24 27.23 -1.32
N ALA A 84 -12.63 28.21 -0.66
CA ALA A 84 -12.08 29.40 -1.32
C ALA A 84 -10.93 29.06 -2.30
N SER A 85 -10.39 27.83 -2.24
CA SER A 85 -9.42 27.31 -3.21
C SER A 85 -10.02 26.97 -4.57
N ILE A 86 -11.35 26.85 -4.70
CA ILE A 86 -12.02 26.56 -5.97
C ILE A 86 -12.73 27.83 -6.48
N PRO A 87 -12.28 28.44 -7.60
CA PRO A 87 -12.94 29.62 -8.15
C PRO A 87 -14.35 29.28 -8.69
N PRO A 88 -15.29 30.24 -8.77
CA PRO A 88 -16.66 29.99 -9.23
C PRO A 88 -16.75 29.26 -10.59
N GLN A 89 -15.85 29.59 -11.52
CA GLN A 89 -15.75 28.91 -12.82
C GLN A 89 -15.46 27.40 -12.68
N GLY A 90 -14.59 27.00 -11.75
CA GLY A 90 -14.28 25.59 -11.49
C GLY A 90 -15.48 24.83 -10.91
N MET A 91 -16.25 25.47 -10.03
CA MET A 91 -17.52 24.89 -9.54
C MET A 91 -18.56 24.75 -10.66
N ILE A 92 -18.69 25.74 -11.54
CA ILE A 92 -19.57 25.66 -12.73
C ILE A 92 -19.14 24.50 -13.64
N GLU A 93 -17.85 24.31 -13.89
CA GLU A 93 -17.34 23.19 -14.68
C GLU A 93 -17.57 21.83 -14.02
N MET A 94 -17.45 21.72 -12.69
CA MET A 94 -17.82 20.50 -11.95
C MET A 94 -19.32 20.20 -12.08
N LEU A 95 -20.18 21.19 -11.83
CA LEU A 95 -21.64 21.08 -11.96
C LEU A 95 -22.04 20.64 -13.38
N ASN A 96 -21.47 21.28 -14.41
CA ASN A 96 -21.68 20.92 -15.82
C ASN A 96 -21.22 19.49 -16.13
N ARG A 97 -20.05 19.04 -15.63
CA ARG A 97 -19.58 17.65 -15.81
C ARG A 97 -20.50 16.61 -15.15
N ALA A 98 -21.23 16.98 -14.11
CA ALA A 98 -22.26 16.14 -13.50
C ALA A 98 -23.67 16.32 -14.12
N ASN A 99 -23.82 17.16 -15.16
CA ASN A 99 -25.11 17.57 -15.75
C ASN A 99 -26.08 18.22 -14.74
N VAL A 100 -25.55 18.91 -13.72
CA VAL A 100 -26.36 19.61 -12.71
C VAL A 100 -26.85 20.94 -13.24
N GLN A 101 -28.17 21.13 -13.29
CA GLN A 101 -28.81 22.40 -13.67
C GLN A 101 -29.43 23.16 -12.48
N ARG A 102 -29.64 22.47 -11.37
CA ARG A 102 -30.35 22.97 -10.18
C ARG A 102 -29.47 22.79 -8.94
N VAL A 103 -29.36 23.83 -8.11
CA VAL A 103 -28.43 23.86 -6.96
C VAL A 103 -29.14 24.37 -5.71
N VAL A 104 -29.07 23.62 -4.61
CA VAL A 104 -29.55 24.03 -3.28
C VAL A 104 -28.45 24.82 -2.57
N VAL A 105 -28.81 26.00 -2.06
CA VAL A 105 -27.90 26.97 -1.40
C VAL A 105 -28.52 27.43 -0.08
N ASP A 106 -27.68 27.92 0.85
CA ASP A 106 -28.20 28.53 2.07
C ASP A 106 -28.89 29.87 1.75
N ALA A 107 -30.14 30.05 2.19
CA ALA A 107 -30.89 31.29 2.01
C ALA A 107 -30.17 32.52 2.60
N GLU A 108 -29.43 32.35 3.70
CA GLU A 108 -28.66 33.42 4.35
C GLU A 108 -27.40 33.77 3.53
N ALA A 109 -26.69 32.74 3.04
CA ALA A 109 -25.46 32.92 2.26
C ALA A 109 -25.71 33.38 0.81
N SER A 110 -26.93 33.19 0.27
CA SER A 110 -27.36 33.48 -1.11
C SER A 110 -27.10 34.91 -1.65
N ARG A 111 -26.61 35.81 -0.81
CA ARG A 111 -26.24 37.21 -1.08
C ARG A 111 -24.74 37.42 -1.33
N ASN A 112 -23.89 36.42 -1.07
CA ASN A 112 -22.44 36.46 -1.30
C ASN A 112 -22.13 36.44 -2.82
N GLU A 113 -21.08 37.15 -3.23
CA GLU A 113 -20.65 37.33 -4.63
C GLU A 113 -20.47 36.00 -5.38
N MET A 114 -20.02 34.95 -4.68
CA MET A 114 -19.92 33.58 -5.22
C MET A 114 -21.27 33.06 -5.77
N PHE A 115 -22.38 33.32 -5.08
CA PHE A 115 -23.72 32.94 -5.56
C PHE A 115 -24.26 33.92 -6.62
N SER A 116 -23.77 35.16 -6.66
CA SER A 116 -24.03 36.07 -7.78
C SER A 116 -23.38 35.58 -9.07
N ALA A 117 -22.16 35.02 -9.01
CA ALA A 117 -21.52 34.38 -10.16
C ALA A 117 -22.32 33.15 -10.64
N LEU A 118 -22.81 32.30 -9.73
CA LEU A 118 -23.65 31.14 -10.09
C LEU A 118 -25.00 31.54 -10.70
N LYS A 119 -25.58 32.69 -10.31
CA LYS A 119 -26.80 33.25 -10.95
C LYS A 119 -26.57 33.71 -12.40
N LEU A 120 -25.32 33.95 -12.81
CA LEU A 120 -24.98 34.33 -14.18
C LEU A 120 -24.75 33.11 -15.10
N SER A 121 -24.63 31.89 -14.56
CA SER A 121 -24.28 30.68 -15.30
C SER A 121 -25.48 29.77 -15.62
N GLU A 122 -26.66 30.36 -15.89
CA GLU A 122 -27.95 29.72 -16.21
C GLU A 122 -28.58 28.79 -15.14
N LEU A 123 -27.80 28.35 -14.14
CA LEU A 123 -28.20 27.48 -13.04
C LEU A 123 -29.41 28.03 -12.25
N ARG A 124 -30.30 27.12 -11.83
CA ARG A 124 -31.41 27.43 -10.90
C ARG A 124 -30.95 27.29 -9.45
N LEU A 125 -31.06 28.35 -8.66
CA LEU A 125 -30.71 28.32 -7.23
C LEU A 125 -31.95 28.21 -6.35
N PHE A 126 -32.01 27.16 -5.53
CA PHE A 126 -33.05 26.94 -4.53
C PHE A 126 -32.51 27.27 -3.13
N CYS A 127 -33.10 28.28 -2.49
CA CYS A 127 -32.63 28.79 -1.20
C CYS A 127 -33.29 28.03 -0.04
N LEU A 128 -32.50 27.31 0.76
CA LEU A 128 -32.98 26.57 1.92
C LEU A 128 -32.87 27.39 3.21
N ALA A 129 -33.97 27.44 3.97
CA ALA A 129 -34.05 27.93 5.34
C ALA A 129 -34.84 26.92 6.18
N LEU A 130 -34.49 26.77 7.46
CA LEU A 130 -35.17 25.86 8.39
C LEU A 130 -36.27 26.57 9.17
N GLY A 131 -37.28 25.82 9.61
CA GLY A 131 -38.50 26.34 10.22
C GLY A 131 -39.64 26.57 9.22
N SER A 132 -39.49 26.10 7.98
CA SER A 132 -40.50 26.18 6.92
C SER A 132 -41.57 25.08 7.01
N GLY A 133 -41.25 23.97 7.70
CA GLY A 133 -42.13 22.81 7.87
C GLY A 133 -43.05 22.88 9.09
N LYS A 134 -42.99 23.95 9.90
CA LYS A 134 -43.71 24.06 11.19
C LYS A 134 -45.23 23.98 11.08
N ASP A 135 -45.79 24.37 9.94
CA ASP A 135 -47.23 24.34 9.68
C ASP A 135 -47.67 23.05 8.95
N PHE A 136 -46.76 22.11 8.68
CA PHE A 136 -47.03 20.85 7.96
C PHE A 136 -47.08 19.65 8.91
N HIS A 137 -48.25 19.00 8.98
CA HIS A 137 -48.39 17.68 9.61
C HIS A 137 -47.86 16.58 8.68
N VAL A 138 -46.87 15.82 9.15
CA VAL A 138 -46.16 14.80 8.37
C VAL A 138 -47.10 13.73 7.78
N ASP A 139 -48.13 13.31 8.55
CA ASP A 139 -49.11 12.29 8.15
C ASP A 139 -49.89 12.63 6.87
N LEU A 140 -49.98 13.91 6.49
CA LEU A 140 -50.71 14.36 5.30
C LEU A 140 -50.09 13.87 3.99
N PHE A 141 -48.80 13.49 3.99
CA PHE A 141 -48.06 13.12 2.78
C PHE A 141 -47.18 11.85 2.94
N LEU A 142 -47.05 11.28 4.14
CA LEU A 142 -46.31 10.02 4.36
C LEU A 142 -46.81 8.85 3.50
N GLU A 143 -48.13 8.72 3.30
CA GLU A 143 -48.69 7.60 2.51
C GLU A 143 -48.35 7.68 1.01
N ASP A 144 -48.20 8.87 0.46
CA ASP A 144 -47.78 9.05 -0.94
C ASP A 144 -46.27 8.84 -1.07
N LEU A 145 -45.47 9.39 -0.15
CA LEU A 145 -44.01 9.14 -0.11
C LEU A 145 -43.65 7.66 0.06
N LYS A 146 -44.47 6.87 0.77
CA LYS A 146 -44.29 5.41 0.89
C LYS A 146 -44.45 4.66 -0.44
N ARG A 147 -45.28 5.18 -1.35
CA ARG A 147 -45.63 4.57 -2.64
C ARG A 147 -44.76 5.09 -3.78
N GLN A 148 -43.98 6.14 -3.55
CA GLN A 148 -43.08 6.72 -4.52
C GLN A 148 -41.89 5.79 -4.79
N GLU A 149 -41.52 5.63 -6.06
CA GLU A 149 -40.26 4.99 -6.44
C GLU A 149 -39.07 5.95 -6.27
N PHE A 150 -37.90 5.39 -5.97
CA PHE A 150 -36.66 6.16 -5.77
C PHE A 150 -35.54 5.60 -6.68
N PRO A 151 -34.81 6.44 -7.43
CA PRO A 151 -33.79 5.96 -8.36
C PRO A 151 -32.60 5.36 -7.62
N ASN A 152 -32.02 4.27 -8.15
CA ASN A 152 -30.92 3.56 -7.49
C ASN A 152 -29.64 4.42 -7.37
N ARG A 153 -29.41 5.40 -8.27
CA ARG A 153 -28.37 6.41 -8.04
C ARG A 153 -28.86 7.38 -6.96
N ILE A 154 -28.04 7.57 -5.93
CA ILE A 154 -28.32 8.44 -4.78
C ILE A 154 -27.49 9.72 -4.82
N HIS A 155 -26.20 9.61 -5.19
CA HIS A 155 -25.25 10.71 -5.16
C HIS A 155 -24.33 10.74 -6.38
N ILE A 156 -23.75 11.91 -6.63
CA ILE A 156 -22.53 12.11 -7.40
C ILE A 156 -21.51 12.78 -6.48
N LEU A 157 -20.36 12.15 -6.26
CA LEU A 157 -19.22 12.75 -5.56
C LEU A 157 -18.08 13.00 -6.54
N PHE A 158 -17.22 13.96 -6.25
CA PHE A 158 -16.08 14.29 -7.10
C PHE A 158 -14.78 13.76 -6.49
N THR A 159 -14.03 12.96 -7.25
CA THR A 159 -12.71 12.48 -6.82
C THR A 159 -11.61 13.20 -7.59
N SER A 160 -10.53 13.57 -6.88
CA SER A 160 -9.27 13.96 -7.49
C SER A 160 -8.75 12.83 -8.38
N SER A 161 -8.14 13.18 -9.51
CA SER A 161 -7.51 12.22 -10.39
C SER A 161 -6.14 12.73 -10.82
N SER A 162 -5.23 11.82 -11.15
CA SER A 162 -3.86 12.11 -11.60
C SER A 162 -3.78 13.04 -12.83
N THR A 163 -4.90 13.26 -13.53
CA THR A 163 -5.03 14.22 -14.65
C THR A 163 -5.47 15.63 -14.20
N GLY A 164 -5.26 16.00 -12.93
CA GLY A 164 -5.51 17.34 -12.38
C GLY A 164 -6.96 17.82 -12.41
N ASN A 165 -7.92 16.91 -12.65
CA ASN A 165 -9.30 17.25 -12.97
C ASN A 165 -10.27 16.38 -12.15
N PRO A 166 -11.17 16.97 -11.34
CA PRO A 166 -12.16 16.21 -10.60
C PRO A 166 -13.12 15.44 -11.51
N LYS A 167 -13.37 14.17 -11.18
CA LYS A 167 -14.25 13.25 -11.95
C LYS A 167 -15.52 12.94 -11.15
N PRO A 168 -16.74 13.03 -11.75
CA PRO A 168 -17.99 12.70 -11.07
C PRO A 168 -18.21 11.19 -10.99
N VAL A 169 -18.24 10.65 -9.76
CA VAL A 169 -18.46 9.23 -9.43
C VAL A 169 -19.89 9.03 -8.92
N GLN A 170 -20.64 8.14 -9.57
CA GLN A 170 -22.04 7.86 -9.23
C GLN A 170 -22.16 6.81 -8.11
N ILE A 171 -22.76 7.18 -6.98
CA ILE A 171 -22.99 6.28 -5.84
C ILE A 171 -24.41 5.71 -5.89
N ARG A 172 -24.57 4.43 -5.52
CA ARG A 172 -25.84 3.69 -5.56
C ARG A 172 -26.38 3.39 -4.16
N ALA A 173 -27.70 3.38 -4.02
CA ALA A 173 -28.41 3.03 -2.77
C ALA A 173 -27.98 1.67 -2.22
N SER A 174 -27.71 0.70 -3.11
CA SER A 174 -27.20 -0.62 -2.75
C SER A 174 -25.86 -0.59 -1.99
N GLY A 175 -24.99 0.39 -2.27
CA GLY A 175 -23.71 0.53 -1.57
C GLY A 175 -23.87 0.97 -0.12
N ILE A 176 -24.75 1.94 0.13
CA ILE A 176 -25.05 2.41 1.49
C ILE A 176 -25.86 1.37 2.27
N LEU A 177 -26.78 0.66 1.63
CA LEU A 177 -27.51 -0.46 2.26
C LEU A 177 -26.61 -1.67 2.58
N HIS A 178 -25.48 -1.81 1.90
CA HIS A 178 -24.41 -2.75 2.27
C HIS A 178 -23.58 -2.21 3.45
N LEU A 179 -23.14 -0.94 3.40
CA LEU A 179 -22.45 -0.29 4.52
C LEU A 179 -23.26 -0.30 5.82
N ALA A 180 -24.58 -0.17 5.74
CA ALA A 180 -25.50 -0.20 6.90
C ALA A 180 -25.72 -1.60 7.52
N ARG A 181 -25.14 -2.67 6.94
CA ARG A 181 -25.46 -4.06 7.29
C ARG A 181 -24.27 -5.02 7.29
N GLN A 182 -23.12 -4.64 6.74
CA GLN A 182 -21.98 -5.55 6.49
C GLN A 182 -20.62 -4.87 6.76
N THR A 183 -20.55 -3.97 7.74
CA THR A 183 -19.27 -3.50 8.32
C THR A 183 -19.12 -3.99 9.77
N PRO A 184 -17.91 -4.01 10.36
CA PRO A 184 -17.69 -4.51 11.73
C PRO A 184 -18.41 -3.72 12.85
N PHE A 185 -19.00 -2.58 12.50
CA PHE A 185 -19.67 -1.63 13.39
C PHE A 185 -21.09 -1.31 12.90
N THR A 186 -21.72 -2.20 12.12
CA THR A 186 -23.14 -2.11 11.74
C THR A 186 -23.86 -3.45 11.92
N PRO A 187 -25.21 -3.47 12.08
CA PRO A 187 -26.15 -2.34 12.08
C PRO A 187 -25.95 -1.39 13.26
N LEU A 188 -26.28 -0.11 13.06
CA LEU A 188 -26.39 0.86 14.15
C LEU A 188 -27.71 0.65 14.92
N MET A 189 -27.73 1.07 16.17
CA MET A 189 -28.92 1.08 17.04
C MET A 189 -29.65 2.43 16.95
N SER A 190 -30.91 2.50 17.40
CA SER A 190 -31.67 3.75 17.45
C SER A 190 -31.12 4.75 18.47
N GLU A 191 -30.30 4.28 19.41
CA GLU A 191 -29.69 5.05 20.48
C GLU A 191 -28.29 5.60 20.11
N ASP A 192 -27.77 5.23 18.93
CA ASP A 192 -26.46 5.71 18.47
C ASP A 192 -26.47 7.21 18.15
N GLN A 193 -25.35 7.87 18.48
CA GLN A 193 -25.08 9.25 18.13
C GLN A 193 -23.84 9.30 17.24
N VAL A 194 -24.06 9.64 15.97
CA VAL A 194 -23.03 9.60 14.92
C VAL A 194 -22.61 11.03 14.59
N ALA A 195 -21.31 11.30 14.65
CA ALA A 195 -20.75 12.60 14.28
C ALA A 195 -20.91 12.88 12.78
N ASP A 196 -21.48 14.04 12.42
CA ASP A 196 -21.34 14.68 11.09
C ASP A 196 -20.07 15.54 11.17
N PHE A 197 -18.95 14.94 10.75
CA PHE A 197 -17.58 15.42 10.92
C PHE A 197 -16.84 15.54 9.58
N ASN A 198 -17.11 14.64 8.63
CA ASN A 198 -16.54 14.73 7.29
C ASN A 198 -17.27 15.77 6.44
N ASN A 199 -16.55 16.42 5.52
CA ASN A 199 -17.18 17.36 4.60
C ASN A 199 -18.23 16.66 3.70
N PRO A 200 -19.39 17.28 3.39
CA PRO A 200 -20.49 16.65 2.64
C PRO A 200 -20.13 16.13 1.24
N TRP A 201 -19.07 16.65 0.63
CA TRP A 201 -18.56 16.23 -0.68
C TRP A 201 -17.57 15.03 -0.59
N PHE A 202 -17.21 14.60 0.62
CA PHE A 202 -16.35 13.45 0.87
C PHE A 202 -17.16 12.19 1.18
N ASN A 203 -16.67 11.01 0.78
CA ASN A 203 -17.46 9.77 0.76
C ASN A 203 -17.88 9.24 2.14
N LEU A 204 -17.12 9.54 3.20
CA LEU A 204 -17.45 9.10 4.56
C LEU A 204 -18.70 9.78 5.13
N SER A 205 -19.02 11.01 4.71
CA SER A 205 -20.27 11.69 5.10
C SER A 205 -21.53 10.92 4.67
N LEU A 206 -21.43 10.04 3.67
CA LEU A 206 -22.52 9.15 3.28
C LEU A 206 -22.82 8.09 4.33
N PHE A 207 -21.83 7.68 5.14
CA PHE A 207 -22.07 6.85 6.32
C PHE A 207 -22.72 7.69 7.42
N GLU A 208 -22.04 8.78 7.81
CA GLU A 208 -22.43 9.68 8.92
C GLU A 208 -23.87 10.17 8.80
N ILE A 209 -24.37 10.32 7.57
CA ILE A 209 -25.74 10.76 7.29
C ILE A 209 -26.66 9.56 6.98
N TRP A 210 -26.40 8.80 5.92
CA TRP A 210 -27.41 7.86 5.41
C TRP A 210 -27.46 6.51 6.11
N VAL A 211 -26.37 6.06 6.76
CA VAL A 211 -26.45 4.86 7.60
C VAL A 211 -27.17 5.18 8.89
N THR A 212 -26.85 6.32 9.51
CA THR A 212 -27.53 6.89 10.69
C THR A 212 -29.05 7.04 10.47
N LEU A 213 -29.46 7.73 9.38
CA LEU A 213 -30.87 7.92 9.04
C LEU A 213 -31.61 6.62 8.66
N VAL A 214 -30.91 5.60 8.16
CA VAL A 214 -31.52 4.29 7.87
C VAL A 214 -31.73 3.48 9.16
N ALA A 215 -30.84 3.61 10.15
CA ALA A 215 -30.94 2.92 11.43
C ALA A 215 -32.02 3.50 12.35
N GLY A 216 -32.25 4.81 12.30
CA GLY A 216 -33.10 5.53 13.26
C GLY A 216 -32.30 6.25 14.37
N ALA A 217 -30.98 6.32 14.19
CA ALA A 217 -30.01 6.96 15.08
C ALA A 217 -29.99 8.49 14.92
N THR A 218 -29.26 9.19 15.79
CA THR A 218 -29.11 10.67 15.75
C THR A 218 -27.81 11.09 15.07
N ILE A 219 -27.89 12.01 14.10
CA ILE A 219 -26.72 12.73 13.56
C ILE A 219 -26.38 13.90 14.50
N VAL A 220 -25.12 14.07 14.88
CA VAL A 220 -24.66 15.21 15.69
C VAL A 220 -23.57 15.98 14.93
N ALA A 221 -23.87 17.19 14.49
CA ALA A 221 -22.97 18.03 13.73
C ALA A 221 -21.88 18.65 14.63
N ILE A 222 -20.62 18.41 14.29
CA ILE A 222 -19.47 18.96 15.02
C ILE A 222 -19.12 20.33 14.44
N PRO A 223 -19.12 21.43 15.24
CA PRO A 223 -18.71 22.74 14.75
C PRO A 223 -17.28 22.70 14.20
N ARG A 224 -17.02 23.31 13.04
CA ARG A 224 -15.72 23.17 12.34
C ARG A 224 -14.53 23.58 13.20
N GLN A 225 -14.68 24.59 14.07
CA GLN A 225 -13.65 25.00 15.03
C GLN A 225 -13.35 23.89 16.03
N THR A 226 -14.39 23.26 16.60
CA THR A 226 -14.28 22.11 17.52
C THR A 226 -13.69 20.90 16.83
N ALA A 227 -14.06 20.60 15.58
CA ALA A 227 -13.51 19.50 14.81
C ALA A 227 -11.99 19.63 14.56
N THR A 228 -11.45 20.86 14.56
CA THR A 228 -10.02 21.15 14.39
C THR A 228 -9.27 21.45 15.70
N ASP A 229 -9.94 21.38 16.85
CA ASP A 229 -9.36 21.72 18.15
C ASP A 229 -9.17 20.44 18.99
N PRO A 230 -7.91 20.00 19.22
CA PRO A 230 -7.62 18.73 19.91
C PRO A 230 -7.94 18.75 21.41
N HIS A 231 -8.30 19.90 21.98
CA HIS A 231 -8.76 20.02 23.38
C HIS A 231 -10.28 20.16 23.48
N ALA A 232 -10.91 20.85 22.53
CA ALA A 232 -12.37 20.96 22.48
C ALA A 232 -13.05 19.69 21.93
N LEU A 233 -12.43 18.97 21.00
CA LEU A 233 -13.05 17.78 20.38
C LEU A 233 -13.33 16.66 21.40
N PRO A 234 -12.40 16.18 22.26
CA PRO A 234 -12.69 15.12 23.22
C PRO A 234 -13.82 15.51 24.18
N SER A 235 -13.76 16.74 24.70
CA SER A 235 -14.79 17.32 25.56
C SER A 235 -16.17 17.33 24.89
N PHE A 236 -16.25 17.69 23.60
CA PHE A 236 -17.49 17.69 22.83
C PHE A 236 -18.04 16.28 22.58
N LEU A 237 -17.16 15.29 22.32
CA LEU A 237 -17.57 13.90 22.12
C LEU A 237 -18.18 13.32 23.42
N GLU A 238 -17.57 13.62 24.57
CA GLU A 238 -18.08 13.23 25.90
C GLU A 238 -19.38 13.97 26.28
N ASP A 239 -19.40 15.31 26.18
CA ASP A 239 -20.56 16.16 26.54
C ASP A 239 -21.83 15.82 25.73
N ARG A 240 -21.66 15.33 24.49
CA ARG A 240 -22.77 14.90 23.63
C ARG A 240 -23.07 13.41 23.77
N GLY A 241 -22.12 12.59 24.22
CA GLY A 241 -22.26 11.13 24.23
C GLY A 241 -22.22 10.53 22.83
N ILE A 242 -21.30 10.99 21.99
CA ILE A 242 -21.07 10.46 20.64
C ILE A 242 -20.63 8.99 20.74
N THR A 243 -21.39 8.09 20.14
CA THR A 243 -21.06 6.65 20.10
C THR A 243 -20.17 6.31 18.91
N ILE A 244 -20.28 7.07 17.80
CA ILE A 244 -19.56 6.82 16.55
C ILE A 244 -19.04 8.12 15.93
N ILE A 245 -17.75 8.12 15.60
CA ILE A 245 -17.09 9.11 14.75
C ILE A 245 -16.19 8.38 13.75
N ILE A 246 -16.12 8.84 12.50
CA ILE A 246 -15.28 8.24 11.45
C ILE A 246 -14.26 9.26 10.95
N THR A 247 -13.07 9.27 11.51
CA THR A 247 -11.99 10.16 11.06
C THR A 247 -11.24 9.58 9.87
N THR A 248 -10.77 10.44 8.96
CA THR A 248 -9.63 10.09 8.09
C THR A 248 -8.32 10.33 8.84
N ALA A 249 -7.30 9.50 8.59
CA ALA A 249 -5.98 9.62 9.24
C ALA A 249 -5.24 10.94 8.94
N ALA A 250 -5.77 11.77 8.03
CA ALA A 250 -5.21 13.05 7.60
C ALA A 250 -5.82 14.28 8.32
N GLN A 251 -6.90 14.12 9.09
CA GLN A 251 -7.62 15.24 9.70
C GLN A 251 -7.26 15.55 11.16
N ASN A 252 -6.59 14.62 11.84
CA ASN A 252 -6.11 14.81 13.22
C ASN A 252 -4.76 15.57 13.30
N SER A 253 -4.05 15.72 12.18
CA SER A 253 -2.59 15.91 12.15
C SER A 253 -2.11 17.31 11.71
N ARG A 254 -2.70 18.39 12.26
CA ARG A 254 -2.34 19.81 12.01
C ARG A 254 -2.41 20.61 13.33
N ASP A 255 -1.48 21.50 13.70
CA ASP A 255 -0.30 22.06 13.01
C ASP A 255 0.92 22.19 13.97
N SER A 256 1.56 21.06 14.34
CA SER A 256 2.87 21.08 15.03
C SER A 256 3.74 19.85 14.73
N LYS A 257 3.29 18.65 15.13
CA LYS A 257 4.01 17.38 14.92
C LYS A 257 4.36 17.08 13.45
N SER A 258 3.59 17.62 12.50
CA SER A 258 3.80 17.36 11.07
C SER A 258 5.15 17.89 10.57
N GLN A 259 5.55 19.09 11.03
CA GLN A 259 6.83 19.71 10.68
C GLN A 259 8.02 18.92 11.25
N ASP A 260 7.90 18.41 12.49
CA ASP A 260 8.93 17.59 13.13
C ASP A 260 9.09 16.24 12.40
N THR A 261 7.97 15.58 12.08
CA THR A 261 7.95 14.28 11.39
C THR A 261 8.53 14.41 9.98
N TRP A 262 8.12 15.46 9.23
CA TRP A 262 8.69 15.82 7.93
C TRP A 262 10.22 16.01 8.02
N THR A 263 10.68 16.85 8.94
CA THR A 263 12.10 17.18 9.11
C THR A 263 12.93 15.95 9.47
N ALA A 264 12.40 15.07 10.33
CA ALA A 264 13.07 13.84 10.73
C ALA A 264 13.16 12.81 9.58
N ILE A 265 12.13 12.69 8.75
CA ILE A 265 12.13 11.79 7.59
C ILE A 265 13.03 12.34 6.48
N VAL A 266 13.01 13.64 6.21
CA VAL A 266 13.96 14.30 5.29
C VAL A 266 15.40 14.07 5.74
N SER A 267 15.71 14.18 7.03
CA SER A 267 17.02 13.77 7.57
C SER A 267 17.29 12.31 7.25
N LEU A 268 16.39 11.39 7.57
CA LEU A 268 16.61 9.96 7.35
C LEU A 268 16.82 9.57 5.88
N TRP A 269 16.12 10.21 4.93
CA TRP A 269 16.35 9.98 3.51
C TRP A 269 17.70 10.53 3.06
N LYS A 270 18.09 11.74 3.49
CA LYS A 270 19.42 12.31 3.20
C LYS A 270 20.55 11.48 3.81
N ASP A 271 20.41 11.05 5.06
CA ASP A 271 21.30 10.12 5.76
C ASP A 271 21.44 8.79 4.99
N THR A 272 20.33 8.21 4.52
CA THR A 272 20.28 6.86 3.94
C THR A 272 20.66 6.79 2.45
N LEU A 273 20.32 7.82 1.66
CA LEU A 273 20.62 7.89 0.22
C LEU A 273 21.91 8.66 -0.08
N ASN A 274 22.48 9.37 0.91
CA ASN A 274 23.65 10.25 0.78
C ASN A 274 23.44 11.35 -0.28
N ILE A 275 22.41 12.17 -0.08
CA ILE A 275 21.95 13.24 -0.98
C ILE A 275 21.73 14.56 -0.21
N THR A 276 21.95 15.70 -0.87
CA THR A 276 21.90 17.03 -0.23
C THR A 276 20.51 17.66 -0.23
N ASP A 277 19.74 17.44 -1.30
CA ASP A 277 18.47 18.11 -1.59
C ASP A 277 17.39 17.08 -1.88
N ILE A 278 16.15 17.41 -1.54
CA ILE A 278 15.00 16.51 -1.68
C ILE A 278 13.69 17.32 -1.65
N ASN A 279 12.66 16.84 -2.33
CA ASN A 279 11.33 17.45 -2.41
C ASN A 279 10.19 16.42 -2.24
N ASP A 280 8.96 16.90 -2.17
CA ASP A 280 7.76 16.13 -1.80
C ASP A 280 7.42 15.00 -2.79
N GLU A 281 7.70 15.23 -4.09
CA GLU A 281 7.44 14.28 -5.18
C GLU A 281 8.60 13.28 -5.41
N ASP A 282 9.73 13.42 -4.69
CA ASP A 282 10.90 12.56 -4.88
C ASP A 282 10.62 11.13 -4.41
N ASP A 283 10.96 10.16 -5.27
CA ASP A 283 10.80 8.73 -5.03
C ASP A 283 12.10 8.09 -4.52
N PHE A 284 12.00 7.35 -3.42
CA PHE A 284 13.13 6.70 -2.74
C PHE A 284 13.93 5.76 -3.65
N PHE A 285 13.27 5.00 -4.52
CA PHE A 285 13.90 4.04 -5.42
C PHE A 285 14.42 4.69 -6.70
N LEU A 286 13.74 5.72 -7.23
CA LEU A 286 14.25 6.52 -8.35
C LEU A 286 15.53 7.28 -7.96
N LEU A 287 15.60 7.84 -6.75
CA LEU A 287 16.81 8.43 -6.17
C LEU A 287 17.91 7.40 -5.83
N GLY A 288 17.69 6.12 -6.10
CA GLY A 288 18.71 5.06 -6.00
C GLY A 288 18.63 4.19 -4.76
N GLY A 289 17.55 4.29 -3.99
CA GLY A 289 17.18 3.35 -2.91
C GLY A 289 17.09 1.90 -3.41
N LYS A 290 17.46 0.97 -2.52
CA LYS A 290 17.61 -0.47 -2.76
C LYS A 290 17.22 -1.21 -1.49
N SER A 291 16.91 -2.51 -1.54
CA SER A 291 16.38 -3.29 -0.40
C SER A 291 17.13 -3.10 0.93
N LEU A 292 18.47 -3.04 0.91
CA LEU A 292 19.28 -2.80 2.12
C LEU A 292 19.13 -1.36 2.68
N LEU A 293 19.03 -0.36 1.79
CA LEU A 293 18.77 1.03 2.17
C LEU A 293 17.31 1.22 2.62
N ALA A 294 16.37 0.52 1.99
CA ALA A 294 14.97 0.47 2.39
C ALA A 294 14.82 -0.11 3.81
N ALA A 295 15.43 -1.26 4.08
CA ALA A 295 15.46 -1.87 5.41
C ALA A 295 16.13 -0.95 6.46
N SER A 296 17.22 -0.25 6.10
CA SER A 296 17.83 0.78 6.95
C SER A 296 16.88 1.95 7.24
N LEU A 297 16.19 2.47 6.22
CA LEU A 297 15.24 3.57 6.36
C LEU A 297 14.09 3.16 7.30
N ILE A 298 13.46 2.01 7.05
CA ILE A 298 12.42 1.39 7.89
C ILE A 298 12.89 1.27 9.35
N ALA A 299 14.05 0.64 9.56
CA ALA A 299 14.60 0.40 10.89
C ALA A 299 14.93 1.70 11.64
N ASN A 300 15.35 2.75 10.93
CA ASN A 300 15.65 4.05 11.51
C ASN A 300 14.43 4.97 11.67
N ILE A 301 13.39 4.84 10.84
CA ILE A 301 12.06 5.42 11.08
C ILE A 301 11.50 4.86 12.39
N ARG A 302 11.50 3.53 12.53
CA ARG A 302 11.03 2.86 13.76
C ARG A 302 11.80 3.28 14.99
N ARG A 303 13.12 3.45 14.89
CA ARG A 303 13.98 3.91 15.99
C ARG A 303 13.86 5.41 16.32
N LYS A 304 13.89 6.31 15.32
CA LYS A 304 13.84 7.78 15.56
C LYS A 304 12.43 8.25 15.93
N LEU A 305 11.38 7.59 15.44
CA LEU A 305 9.99 8.08 15.48
C LEU A 305 8.97 7.11 16.12
N GLY A 306 9.40 5.92 16.56
CA GLY A 306 8.54 4.93 17.23
C GLY A 306 7.61 4.11 16.32
N HIS A 307 7.69 4.29 15.00
CA HIS A 307 6.73 3.73 14.05
C HIS A 307 7.02 2.30 13.62
N ILE A 308 5.97 1.48 13.54
CA ILE A 308 5.97 0.37 12.60
C ILE A 308 5.66 0.95 11.22
N PHE A 309 6.54 0.67 10.27
CA PHE A 309 6.50 1.12 8.89
C PHE A 309 7.15 0.02 8.06
N THR A 310 6.45 -0.49 7.06
CA THR A 310 6.77 -1.77 6.43
C THR A 310 7.50 -1.60 5.09
N MET A 311 8.03 -2.70 4.54
CA MET A 311 8.54 -2.71 3.16
C MET A 311 7.40 -2.51 2.16
N GLU A 312 6.21 -3.04 2.45
CA GLU A 312 5.00 -2.85 1.64
C GLU A 312 4.61 -1.36 1.59
N ASP A 313 4.52 -0.69 2.75
CA ASP A 313 4.26 0.76 2.85
C ASP A 313 5.26 1.56 2.01
N LEU A 314 6.55 1.29 2.16
CA LEU A 314 7.62 1.97 1.41
C LEU A 314 7.56 1.71 -0.10
N THR A 315 7.08 0.55 -0.55
CA THR A 315 6.94 0.24 -1.99
C THR A 315 5.66 0.80 -2.61
N GLY A 316 4.55 0.83 -1.86
CA GLY A 316 3.30 1.44 -2.33
C GLY A 316 3.29 2.98 -2.25
N ASN A 317 4.14 3.54 -1.39
CA ASN A 317 4.17 4.96 -1.03
C ASN A 317 5.63 5.45 -1.01
N SER A 318 6.33 5.19 -2.12
CA SER A 318 7.77 5.40 -2.28
C SER A 318 8.17 6.87 -2.42
N ARG A 319 7.21 7.78 -2.55
CA ARG A 319 7.38 9.24 -2.59
C ARG A 319 7.49 9.82 -1.18
N LEU A 320 8.26 10.89 -1.02
CA LEU A 320 8.48 11.51 0.29
C LEU A 320 7.18 11.97 0.95
N GLY A 321 6.29 12.66 0.23
CA GLY A 321 5.01 13.14 0.77
C GLY A 321 4.09 12.03 1.25
N ASP A 322 3.89 10.99 0.42
CA ASP A 322 3.04 9.85 0.74
C ASP A 322 3.59 9.05 1.94
N LEU A 323 4.91 8.86 2.00
CA LEU A 323 5.62 8.23 3.11
C LEU A 323 5.49 9.03 4.41
N VAL A 324 5.66 10.35 4.36
CA VAL A 324 5.48 11.23 5.53
C VAL A 324 4.03 11.20 6.02
N HIS A 325 3.06 11.21 5.10
CA HIS A 325 1.63 11.16 5.41
C HIS A 325 1.22 9.84 6.11
N ILE A 326 1.68 8.68 5.62
CA ILE A 326 1.43 7.38 6.26
C ILE A 326 2.06 7.27 7.64
N ILE A 327 3.28 7.80 7.79
CA ILE A 327 3.98 7.78 9.07
C ILE A 327 3.23 8.69 10.06
N GLN A 328 2.86 9.91 9.69
CA GLN A 328 2.03 10.79 10.53
C GLN A 328 0.72 10.11 10.98
N GLY A 329 -0.03 9.52 10.04
CA GLY A 329 -1.28 8.79 10.31
C GLY A 329 -1.15 7.52 11.17
N SER A 330 0.07 7.14 11.54
CA SER A 330 0.38 5.92 12.32
C SER A 330 0.74 6.17 13.79
N GLN A 331 1.02 7.40 14.24
CA GLN A 331 1.32 7.66 15.68
C GLN A 331 0.08 7.46 16.57
N GLU A 332 -1.09 7.82 16.04
CA GLU A 332 -2.35 7.93 16.79
C GLU A 332 -2.95 6.58 17.20
N LYS A 333 -2.28 5.47 16.87
CA LYS A 333 -2.65 4.09 17.23
C LYS A 333 -1.64 3.44 18.21
N ALA A 334 -0.68 4.21 18.74
CA ALA A 334 0.49 3.68 19.45
C ALA A 334 0.40 3.70 20.99
N ASP A 335 -0.61 4.35 21.59
CA ASP A 335 -0.80 4.45 23.07
C ASP A 335 -1.29 3.14 23.74
N GLY A 336 -0.88 1.99 23.18
CA GLY A 336 -1.32 0.64 23.54
C GLY A 336 -0.23 -0.27 24.13
N GLY A 337 0.93 0.27 24.52
CA GLY A 337 1.93 -0.39 25.38
C GLY A 337 2.61 -1.67 24.86
N SER A 338 2.31 -2.11 23.64
CA SER A 338 2.81 -3.35 23.04
C SER A 338 3.33 -3.08 21.63
N PHE A 339 4.57 -3.49 21.36
CA PHE A 339 5.13 -3.41 20.02
C PHE A 339 4.34 -4.32 19.08
N ARG A 340 3.57 -3.72 18.17
CA ARG A 340 2.89 -4.47 17.12
C ARG A 340 3.91 -5.07 16.16
N ASN A 341 3.72 -6.35 15.89
CA ASN A 341 4.38 -7.06 14.80
C ASN A 341 3.84 -6.58 13.43
N ALA A 342 4.55 -6.99 12.37
CA ALA A 342 4.15 -6.79 10.98
C ALA A 342 2.75 -7.40 10.65
N PRO A 343 2.04 -6.89 9.62
CA PRO A 343 0.65 -7.26 9.32
C PRO A 343 0.43 -8.77 9.09
N ASP A 344 -0.67 -9.31 9.62
CA ASP A 344 -1.06 -10.71 9.38
C ASP A 344 -1.91 -10.82 8.10
N HIS A 345 -1.24 -10.81 6.94
CA HIS A 345 -1.85 -10.95 5.62
C HIS A 345 -2.15 -12.41 5.22
N SER A 346 -1.96 -13.37 6.13
CA SER A 346 -2.16 -14.82 5.90
C SER A 346 -3.43 -15.18 5.12
N LYS A 347 -4.57 -14.56 5.47
CA LYS A 347 -5.88 -14.84 4.85
C LYS A 347 -6.02 -14.40 3.39
N LEU A 348 -5.21 -13.44 2.94
CA LEU A 348 -5.15 -13.05 1.53
C LEU A 348 -4.34 -14.10 0.75
N TRP A 349 -3.12 -14.36 1.22
CA TRP A 349 -2.20 -15.34 0.63
C TRP A 349 -2.81 -16.75 0.51
N LEU A 350 -3.58 -17.18 1.52
CA LEU A 350 -4.33 -18.43 1.49
C LEU A 350 -5.39 -18.52 0.37
N GLY A 351 -5.95 -17.39 -0.06
CA GLY A 351 -6.93 -17.34 -1.16
C GLY A 351 -6.31 -17.39 -2.55
N ASP A 352 -5.08 -16.91 -2.70
CA ASP A 352 -4.36 -16.89 -3.98
C ASP A 352 -3.72 -18.25 -4.32
N ILE A 353 -3.35 -19.04 -3.30
CA ILE A 353 -2.73 -20.37 -3.46
C ILE A 353 -3.62 -21.35 -4.24
N ASP A 354 -4.94 -21.30 -4.08
CA ASP A 354 -5.88 -22.22 -4.74
C ASP A 354 -5.95 -22.03 -6.28
N LEU A 355 -5.40 -20.92 -6.82
CA LEU A 355 -5.49 -20.57 -8.25
C LEU A 355 -4.61 -21.42 -9.18
N VAL A 356 -3.68 -22.24 -8.67
CA VAL A 356 -2.59 -22.84 -9.48
C VAL A 356 -2.51 -24.37 -9.31
N ASN A 357 -3.61 -25.08 -9.59
CA ASN A 357 -3.69 -26.54 -9.47
C ASN A 357 -3.58 -27.33 -10.80
N ASP A 358 -3.74 -26.69 -11.96
CA ASP A 358 -3.72 -27.34 -13.29
C ASP A 358 -2.49 -26.92 -14.15
N ILE A 359 -1.33 -27.55 -13.90
CA ILE A 359 -0.09 -27.28 -14.65
C ILE A 359 0.00 -28.18 -15.90
N GLU A 360 -0.46 -27.66 -17.04
CA GLU A 360 -0.17 -28.26 -18.36
C GLU A 360 1.27 -27.93 -18.82
N LEU A 361 1.96 -28.92 -19.39
CA LEU A 361 3.34 -28.79 -19.88
C LEU A 361 3.46 -27.84 -21.08
N VAL A 362 4.40 -26.90 -21.00
CA VAL A 362 4.81 -25.99 -22.09
C VAL A 362 6.14 -26.44 -22.70
N PRO A 363 6.49 -26.04 -23.95
CA PRO A 363 7.84 -26.24 -24.46
C PRO A 363 8.90 -25.58 -23.56
N SER A 364 10.04 -26.24 -23.33
CA SER A 364 11.16 -25.65 -22.59
C SER A 364 11.75 -24.48 -23.38
N TRP A 365 12.08 -23.37 -22.71
CA TRP A 365 12.70 -22.20 -23.34
C TRP A 365 14.05 -22.51 -24.01
N ASN A 366 14.72 -23.60 -23.60
CA ASN A 366 16.02 -24.04 -24.09
C ASN A 366 15.94 -24.88 -25.37
N THR A 367 14.74 -25.14 -25.93
CA THR A 367 14.62 -25.81 -27.23
C THR A 367 15.08 -24.90 -28.37
N SER A 368 15.52 -25.51 -29.48
CA SER A 368 16.10 -24.79 -30.63
C SER A 368 15.08 -23.97 -31.43
N ASP A 369 13.77 -24.17 -31.21
CA ASP A 369 12.67 -23.41 -31.82
C ASP A 369 12.17 -22.25 -30.94
N GLU A 370 12.19 -22.37 -29.62
CA GLU A 370 11.88 -21.26 -28.70
C GLU A 370 13.05 -20.27 -28.57
N GLY A 371 13.95 -20.45 -27.60
CA GLY A 371 15.12 -19.60 -27.40
C GLY A 371 14.82 -18.14 -27.00
N ARG A 372 13.62 -17.86 -26.48
CA ARG A 372 13.20 -16.51 -26.05
C ARG A 372 12.90 -16.49 -24.56
N VAL A 373 13.55 -15.60 -23.82
CA VAL A 373 13.37 -15.43 -22.37
C VAL A 373 12.82 -14.04 -22.08
N PHE A 374 11.86 -13.93 -21.18
CA PHE A 374 11.47 -12.68 -20.53
C PHE A 374 11.82 -12.78 -19.05
N PHE A 375 12.51 -11.77 -18.51
CA PHE A 375 12.83 -11.73 -17.08
C PHE A 375 12.93 -10.29 -16.55
N THR A 376 12.92 -10.18 -15.22
CA THR A 376 12.92 -8.90 -14.48
C THR A 376 14.20 -8.78 -13.65
N GLY A 377 14.48 -7.60 -13.07
CA GLY A 377 15.60 -7.44 -12.14
C GLY A 377 17.01 -7.49 -12.77
N ALA A 378 17.13 -7.28 -14.09
CA ALA A 378 18.41 -7.25 -14.82
C ALA A 378 19.46 -6.25 -14.29
N THR A 379 19.04 -5.26 -13.50
CA THR A 379 19.90 -4.27 -12.81
C THR A 379 20.28 -4.68 -11.37
N GLY A 380 19.76 -5.79 -10.86
CA GLY A 380 20.12 -6.41 -9.58
C GLY A 380 21.36 -7.30 -9.69
N PHE A 381 21.82 -7.86 -8.57
CA PHE A 381 23.04 -8.70 -8.53
C PHE A 381 22.83 -10.03 -9.29
N THR A 382 21.85 -10.84 -8.90
CA THR A 382 21.56 -12.13 -9.54
C THR A 382 21.09 -11.96 -10.98
N GLY A 383 20.20 -11.00 -11.24
CA GLY A 383 19.68 -10.70 -12.59
C GLY A 383 20.76 -10.27 -13.59
N ALA A 384 21.81 -9.55 -13.15
CA ALA A 384 22.93 -9.20 -14.01
C ALA A 384 23.80 -10.41 -14.41
N HIS A 385 23.97 -11.38 -13.51
CA HIS A 385 24.71 -12.62 -13.80
C HIS A 385 23.87 -13.59 -14.65
N LEU A 386 22.57 -13.72 -14.38
CA LEU A 386 21.63 -14.44 -15.25
C LEU A 386 21.65 -13.85 -16.68
N LEU A 387 21.58 -12.53 -16.82
CA LEU A 387 21.66 -11.86 -18.12
C LEU A 387 22.97 -12.19 -18.86
N ARG A 388 24.10 -12.24 -18.15
CA ARG A 388 25.41 -12.58 -18.76
C ARG A 388 25.41 -13.98 -19.36
N GLU A 389 24.91 -14.98 -18.64
CA GLU A 389 24.83 -16.35 -19.14
C GLU A 389 23.77 -16.50 -20.25
N LEU A 390 22.64 -15.79 -20.16
CA LEU A 390 21.62 -15.73 -21.23
C LEU A 390 22.14 -15.07 -22.52
N MET A 391 22.95 -14.01 -22.41
CA MET A 391 23.66 -13.41 -23.56
C MET A 391 24.58 -14.42 -24.23
N LEU A 392 25.39 -15.15 -23.43
CA LEU A 392 26.39 -16.10 -23.92
C LEU A 392 25.77 -17.39 -24.48
N SER A 393 24.60 -17.81 -23.98
CA SER A 393 23.98 -19.08 -24.37
C SER A 393 23.68 -19.16 -25.88
N PRO A 394 24.08 -20.25 -26.58
CA PRO A 394 23.83 -20.42 -28.00
C PRO A 394 22.37 -20.77 -28.32
N THR A 395 21.58 -21.26 -27.36
CA THR A 395 20.14 -21.54 -27.53
C THR A 395 19.28 -20.29 -27.38
N VAL A 396 19.76 -19.30 -26.61
CA VAL A 396 19.06 -18.02 -26.42
C VAL A 396 19.27 -17.12 -27.64
N LYS A 397 18.16 -16.88 -28.33
CA LYS A 397 18.02 -15.98 -29.48
C LYS A 397 17.71 -14.55 -29.02
N GLN A 398 16.91 -14.41 -27.97
CA GLN A 398 16.52 -13.10 -27.45
C GLN A 398 16.20 -13.15 -25.94
N SER A 399 16.67 -12.15 -25.20
CA SER A 399 16.33 -11.90 -23.79
C SER A 399 15.65 -10.55 -23.65
N ALA A 400 14.35 -10.55 -23.32
CA ALA A 400 13.57 -9.37 -22.99
C ALA A 400 13.69 -9.06 -21.50
N CYS A 401 14.22 -7.88 -21.16
CA CYS A 401 14.43 -7.45 -19.78
C CYS A 401 13.46 -6.31 -19.45
N LEU A 402 12.63 -6.46 -18.42
CA LEU A 402 11.89 -5.32 -17.85
C LEU A 402 12.82 -4.49 -16.96
N VAL A 403 12.91 -3.18 -17.22
CA VAL A 403 13.82 -2.26 -16.53
C VAL A 403 13.11 -0.95 -16.25
N ARG A 404 13.00 -0.59 -14.96
CA ARG A 404 12.40 0.67 -14.52
C ARG A 404 13.08 1.88 -15.16
N ALA A 405 12.33 2.93 -15.46
CA ALA A 405 12.89 4.23 -15.83
C ALA A 405 13.72 4.84 -14.68
N GLN A 406 14.59 5.80 -14.99
CA GLN A 406 15.17 6.76 -14.05
C GLN A 406 15.39 8.09 -14.80
N PRO A 407 15.15 9.26 -14.16
CA PRO A 407 15.13 10.56 -14.87
C PRO A 407 16.38 10.84 -15.72
N ASP A 408 17.57 10.57 -15.17
CA ASP A 408 18.86 10.93 -15.79
C ASP A 408 19.58 9.77 -16.50
N ILE A 409 18.99 8.57 -16.55
CA ILE A 409 19.69 7.38 -17.07
C ILE A 409 18.73 6.35 -17.69
N THR A 410 18.86 6.14 -19.00
CA THR A 410 17.98 5.26 -19.79
C THR A 410 18.20 3.78 -19.45
N ALA A 411 17.18 2.93 -19.62
CA ALA A 411 17.28 1.50 -19.36
C ALA A 411 18.55 0.81 -19.94
N PRO A 412 18.98 1.07 -21.20
CA PRO A 412 20.28 0.60 -21.72
C PRO A 412 21.50 1.04 -20.91
N GLN A 413 21.55 2.31 -20.49
CA GLN A 413 22.65 2.84 -19.69
C GLN A 413 22.65 2.22 -18.28
N ARG A 414 21.48 1.99 -17.66
CA ARG A 414 21.35 1.32 -16.36
C ARG A 414 21.89 -0.12 -16.39
N VAL A 415 21.48 -0.91 -17.40
CA VAL A 415 21.93 -2.29 -17.59
C VAL A 415 23.43 -2.34 -17.89
N GLN A 416 23.92 -1.50 -18.81
CA GLN A 416 25.35 -1.43 -19.12
C GLN A 416 26.19 -1.04 -17.90
N ARG A 417 25.77 -0.05 -17.11
CA ARG A 417 26.46 0.38 -15.88
C ARG A 417 26.51 -0.75 -14.84
N THR A 418 25.44 -1.54 -14.72
CA THR A 418 25.37 -2.69 -13.80
C THR A 418 26.31 -3.82 -14.26
N LEU A 419 26.27 -4.21 -15.53
CA LEU A 419 27.15 -5.26 -16.05
C LEU A 419 28.64 -4.84 -15.97
N LYS A 420 28.97 -3.59 -16.29
CA LYS A 420 30.34 -3.05 -16.13
C LYS A 420 30.79 -2.95 -14.66
N LYS A 421 29.87 -2.74 -13.70
CA LYS A 421 30.18 -2.79 -12.26
C LYS A 421 30.76 -4.16 -11.87
N TYR A 422 30.21 -5.24 -12.39
CA TYR A 422 30.57 -6.62 -12.04
C TYR A 422 31.50 -7.33 -13.04
N ASP A 423 32.07 -6.61 -14.01
CA ASP A 423 32.93 -7.16 -15.08
C ASP A 423 32.22 -8.19 -16.00
N LEU A 424 30.90 -8.02 -16.19
CA LEU A 424 30.03 -8.91 -16.96
C LEU A 424 29.67 -8.38 -18.36
N TRP A 425 30.09 -7.18 -18.74
CA TRP A 425 29.75 -6.63 -20.06
C TRP A 425 30.52 -7.34 -21.18
N PRO A 426 29.86 -7.82 -22.25
CA PRO A 426 30.53 -8.53 -23.35
C PRO A 426 31.41 -7.61 -24.22
N ASP A 427 32.50 -8.17 -24.75
CA ASP A 427 33.39 -7.49 -25.70
C ASP A 427 32.84 -7.43 -27.14
N SER A 428 31.96 -8.37 -27.51
CA SER A 428 31.29 -8.42 -28.83
C SER A 428 29.86 -7.87 -28.76
N SER A 429 29.46 -7.10 -29.79
CA SER A 429 28.11 -6.53 -29.91
C SER A 429 27.03 -7.60 -30.14
N GLU A 430 27.38 -8.71 -30.78
CA GLU A 430 26.49 -9.86 -31.07
C GLU A 430 25.74 -10.34 -29.81
N TYR A 431 26.44 -10.39 -28.68
CA TYR A 431 25.86 -10.77 -27.38
C TYR A 431 24.89 -9.71 -26.83
N THR A 432 25.07 -8.44 -27.19
CA THR A 432 24.17 -7.34 -26.80
C THR A 432 22.95 -7.21 -27.71
N GLU A 433 23.07 -7.60 -28.99
CA GLU A 433 21.98 -7.59 -29.98
C GLU A 433 20.86 -8.59 -29.61
N LYS A 434 21.18 -9.65 -28.85
CA LYS A 434 20.20 -10.55 -28.22
C LYS A 434 19.32 -9.88 -27.17
N VAL A 435 19.66 -8.69 -26.66
CA VAL A 435 19.01 -8.13 -25.47
C VAL A 435 18.03 -7.02 -25.85
N LEU A 436 16.73 -7.33 -25.69
CA LEU A 436 15.65 -6.36 -25.80
C LEU A 436 15.40 -5.75 -24.42
N LEU A 437 15.52 -4.43 -24.31
CA LEU A 437 15.24 -3.71 -23.06
C LEU A 437 13.87 -3.05 -23.16
N LEU A 438 13.02 -3.35 -22.18
CA LEU A 438 11.64 -2.86 -22.08
C LEU A 438 11.55 -1.94 -20.88
N GLU A 439 11.20 -0.68 -21.11
CA GLU A 439 11.03 0.30 -20.05
C GLU A 439 9.63 0.17 -19.43
N GLY A 440 9.56 0.00 -18.11
CA GLY A 440 8.34 -0.26 -17.35
C GLY A 440 8.65 -0.85 -15.96
N ASP A 441 7.63 -1.00 -15.11
CA ASP A 441 7.75 -1.54 -13.75
C ASP A 441 6.76 -2.68 -13.46
N LEU A 442 7.04 -3.49 -12.45
CA LEU A 442 6.20 -4.63 -12.02
C LEU A 442 4.87 -4.22 -11.34
N PRO A 443 4.80 -3.16 -10.51
CA PRO A 443 3.54 -2.73 -9.88
C PRO A 443 2.56 -2.02 -10.85
N ASP A 444 3.05 -1.53 -11.99
CA ASP A 444 2.26 -0.78 -12.96
C ASP A 444 1.20 -1.66 -13.66
N GLU A 445 0.01 -1.10 -13.92
CA GLU A 445 -0.98 -1.77 -14.76
C GLU A 445 -0.34 -2.06 -16.15
N PHE A 446 -0.46 -3.30 -16.60
CA PHE A 446 0.18 -3.80 -17.83
C PHE A 446 1.72 -3.72 -17.84
N LEU A 447 2.37 -3.82 -16.67
CA LEU A 447 3.83 -3.79 -16.49
C LEU A 447 4.48 -2.46 -16.94
N GLY A 448 3.71 -1.37 -17.01
CA GLY A 448 4.11 -0.09 -17.60
C GLY A 448 4.26 -0.14 -19.14
N LEU A 449 4.11 -1.32 -19.75
CA LEU A 449 4.32 -1.53 -21.20
C LEU A 449 3.16 -1.05 -22.06
N GLY A 450 2.00 -0.80 -21.45
CA GLY A 450 0.75 -0.39 -22.09
C GLY A 450 -0.18 -1.56 -22.42
N LYS A 451 -1.49 -1.31 -22.29
CA LYS A 451 -2.57 -2.29 -22.43
C LYS A 451 -2.52 -3.11 -23.71
N GLU A 452 -2.19 -2.49 -24.83
CA GLU A 452 -2.17 -3.12 -26.15
C GLU A 452 -1.17 -4.29 -26.20
N LYS A 453 0.07 -4.10 -25.72
CA LYS A 453 1.11 -5.15 -25.71
C LYS A 453 0.76 -6.33 -24.81
N ILE A 454 0.06 -6.09 -23.69
CA ILE A 454 -0.39 -7.17 -22.81
C ILE A 454 -1.62 -7.89 -23.38
N LEU A 455 -2.50 -7.19 -24.09
CA LEU A 455 -3.56 -7.83 -24.88
C LEU A 455 -2.99 -8.69 -26.02
N GLU A 456 -1.94 -8.25 -26.71
CA GLU A 456 -1.19 -9.07 -27.68
C GLU A 456 -0.57 -10.31 -27.01
N LEU A 457 0.11 -10.13 -25.86
CA LEU A 457 0.75 -11.20 -25.09
C LEU A 457 -0.24 -12.27 -24.60
N ALA A 458 -1.46 -11.87 -24.28
CA ALA A 458 -2.58 -12.73 -23.88
C ALA A 458 -3.26 -13.39 -25.10
N ALA A 459 -3.57 -12.61 -26.14
CA ALA A 459 -4.20 -13.09 -27.37
C ALA A 459 -3.32 -14.08 -28.14
N ALA A 460 -1.99 -14.06 -27.92
CA ALA A 460 -1.06 -15.06 -28.43
C ALA A 460 -1.33 -16.50 -27.92
N GLY A 461 -2.17 -16.69 -26.90
CA GLY A 461 -2.68 -17.99 -26.44
C GLY A 461 -1.65 -18.96 -25.81
N ARG A 462 -0.35 -18.72 -26.00
CA ARG A 462 0.73 -19.52 -25.43
C ARG A 462 0.87 -19.28 -23.92
N ARG A 463 0.60 -20.33 -23.16
CA ARG A 463 1.16 -20.54 -21.80
C ARG A 463 2.69 -20.48 -21.86
N LYS A 464 3.33 -20.10 -20.75
CA LYS A 464 4.78 -19.85 -20.63
C LYS A 464 5.24 -20.38 -19.28
N SER A 465 6.45 -20.92 -19.15
CA SER A 465 6.96 -21.31 -17.85
C SER A 465 7.33 -20.07 -17.03
N LEU A 466 6.92 -20.05 -15.76
CA LEU A 466 7.34 -19.04 -14.80
C LEU A 466 8.41 -19.67 -13.91
N HIS A 467 9.63 -19.14 -13.97
CA HIS A 467 10.71 -19.50 -13.04
C HIS A 467 10.84 -18.37 -12.03
N TYR A 468 10.21 -18.56 -10.88
CA TYR A 468 10.29 -17.62 -9.77
C TYR A 468 11.60 -17.82 -8.99
N VAL A 469 12.20 -16.74 -8.49
CA VAL A 469 13.47 -16.76 -7.74
C VAL A 469 13.22 -16.19 -6.35
N SER A 470 13.61 -16.98 -5.36
CA SER A 470 13.10 -17.04 -4.00
C SER A 470 14.27 -17.15 -3.01
N THR A 471 14.05 -17.35 -1.70
CA THR A 471 15.06 -17.81 -0.75
C THR A 471 14.46 -18.39 0.54
N ILE A 472 15.22 -19.33 1.08
CA ILE A 472 15.18 -19.94 2.42
C ILE A 472 14.74 -19.06 3.62
N ASP A 473 14.87 -17.75 3.56
CA ASP A 473 14.70 -16.90 4.73
C ASP A 473 13.25 -16.69 5.21
N VAL A 474 12.22 -16.97 4.40
CA VAL A 474 10.82 -16.94 4.90
C VAL A 474 10.54 -17.96 6.00
N TRP A 475 11.39 -18.99 6.08
CA TRP A 475 11.41 -19.96 7.16
C TRP A 475 12.40 -19.59 8.28
N GLY A 476 13.20 -18.52 8.12
CA GLY A 476 14.29 -18.13 9.03
C GLY A 476 13.81 -17.84 10.45
N SER A 477 12.62 -17.25 10.57
CA SER A 477 11.91 -17.03 11.84
C SER A 477 11.25 -18.30 12.42
N THR A 478 11.02 -19.34 11.62
CA THR A 478 10.15 -20.48 11.97
C THR A 478 10.78 -21.43 13.00
N GLY A 479 12.09 -21.65 12.92
CA GLY A 479 12.80 -22.50 13.89
C GLY A 479 12.81 -21.91 15.30
N TYR A 480 13.02 -20.59 15.44
CA TYR A 480 12.89 -19.92 16.74
C TYR A 480 11.43 -19.82 17.24
N THR A 481 10.48 -19.61 16.34
CA THR A 481 9.10 -19.29 16.73
C THR A 481 8.27 -20.55 17.02
N LEU A 482 8.43 -21.59 16.19
CA LEU A 482 7.66 -22.83 16.21
C LEU A 482 8.47 -24.08 16.61
N GLY A 483 9.81 -24.00 16.65
CA GLY A 483 10.69 -25.13 17.02
C GLY A 483 11.12 -26.03 15.84
N THR A 484 10.97 -25.56 14.61
CA THR A 484 11.37 -26.28 13.38
C THR A 484 12.89 -26.45 13.29
N GLU A 485 13.37 -27.70 13.24
CA GLU A 485 14.81 -28.00 13.09
C GLU A 485 15.28 -28.06 11.62
N ALA A 486 14.39 -28.42 10.68
CA ALA A 486 14.68 -28.52 9.26
C ALA A 486 13.44 -28.22 8.41
N VAL A 487 13.65 -27.80 7.16
CA VAL A 487 12.62 -27.53 6.15
C VAL A 487 12.96 -28.27 4.86
N PHE A 488 11.96 -28.87 4.22
CA PHE A 488 12.10 -29.59 2.95
C PHE A 488 11.66 -28.69 1.77
N GLU A 489 12.23 -28.89 0.58
CA GLU A 489 11.93 -28.02 -0.58
C GLU A 489 10.44 -28.02 -0.95
N ASP A 490 9.85 -29.18 -1.19
CA ASP A 490 8.43 -29.31 -1.54
C ASP A 490 7.52 -29.33 -0.28
N GLU A 491 7.97 -28.73 0.84
CA GLU A 491 7.15 -28.58 2.05
C GLU A 491 6.13 -27.45 1.91
N SER A 492 4.98 -27.62 2.56
CA SER A 492 3.95 -26.59 2.54
C SER A 492 4.36 -25.39 3.40
N LEU A 493 4.14 -24.17 2.91
CA LEU A 493 4.30 -22.92 3.69
C LEU A 493 3.31 -22.85 4.88
N LEU A 494 2.20 -23.60 4.84
CA LEU A 494 1.06 -23.49 5.76
C LEU A 494 1.38 -23.70 7.26
N PRO A 495 2.19 -24.70 7.69
CA PRO A 495 2.54 -24.87 9.11
C PRO A 495 3.36 -23.70 9.66
N HIS A 496 4.09 -23.00 8.79
CA HIS A 496 5.12 -22.01 9.16
C HIS A 496 4.61 -20.57 9.13
N ILE A 497 3.40 -20.34 8.60
CA ILE A 497 2.71 -19.05 8.50
C ILE A 497 2.65 -18.27 9.84
N GLN A 498 2.66 -18.98 10.97
CA GLN A 498 2.67 -18.39 12.31
C GLN A 498 4.03 -17.82 12.77
N GLY A 499 5.11 -18.11 12.06
CA GLY A 499 6.44 -17.51 12.28
C GLY A 499 6.57 -16.13 11.63
N VAL A 500 5.95 -15.95 10.46
CA VAL A 500 6.05 -14.78 9.55
C VAL A 500 5.85 -13.44 10.27
N ARG A 501 4.88 -13.35 11.19
CA ARG A 501 4.63 -12.17 12.02
C ARG A 501 5.82 -11.69 12.86
N PHE A 502 6.80 -12.54 13.17
CA PHE A 502 7.99 -12.17 13.95
C PHE A 502 9.16 -11.70 13.08
N ASP A 503 9.01 -11.76 11.76
CA ASP A 503 10.07 -11.47 10.80
C ASP A 503 10.09 -9.99 10.37
N LEU A 504 10.88 -9.65 9.35
CA LEU A 504 10.87 -8.33 8.71
C LEU A 504 9.84 -8.31 7.58
N ASP A 505 9.21 -7.16 7.33
CA ASP A 505 8.24 -7.00 6.24
C ASP A 505 8.80 -7.28 4.84
N TYR A 506 10.13 -7.31 4.70
CA TYR A 506 10.77 -7.88 3.53
C TYR A 506 10.33 -9.35 3.36
N SER A 507 10.55 -10.25 4.32
CA SER A 507 10.11 -11.65 4.19
C SER A 507 8.60 -11.86 4.23
N GLN A 508 7.80 -10.82 4.51
CA GLN A 508 6.34 -10.84 4.40
C GLN A 508 5.80 -10.42 3.02
N SER A 509 6.25 -9.27 2.49
CA SER A 509 6.04 -8.91 1.07
C SER A 509 6.63 -9.96 0.13
N GLN A 510 7.62 -10.68 0.63
CA GLN A 510 8.25 -11.83 0.02
C GLN A 510 7.66 -13.17 0.54
N TRP A 511 6.64 -13.24 1.40
CA TRP A 511 6.00 -14.54 1.75
C TRP A 511 5.17 -15.13 0.60
N VAL A 512 4.92 -14.29 -0.41
CA VAL A 512 4.42 -14.67 -1.75
C VAL A 512 5.57 -14.66 -2.79
N ALA A 513 6.81 -14.31 -2.38
CA ALA A 513 7.93 -13.93 -3.26
C ALA A 513 9.34 -13.77 -2.57
N GLU A 514 9.93 -14.81 -1.93
CA GLU A 514 10.83 -14.86 -0.72
C GLU A 514 12.20 -14.07 -0.60
N SER A 515 12.51 -13.49 0.62
CA SER A 515 13.81 -12.88 1.14
C SER A 515 13.65 -12.06 2.48
N MET A 516 14.55 -11.89 3.49
CA MET A 516 15.92 -12.38 3.83
C MET A 516 16.32 -12.16 5.37
N LEU A 517 16.74 -13.18 6.16
CA LEU A 517 17.58 -13.16 7.43
C LEU A 517 17.83 -14.57 8.09
N ILE A 518 19.08 -15.09 8.10
CA ILE A 518 19.54 -16.34 8.80
C ILE A 518 20.93 -16.13 9.47
N GLN A 519 21.29 -16.87 10.54
CA GLN A 519 22.62 -16.80 11.20
C GLN A 519 23.60 -17.95 10.89
N ARG A 520 23.10 -19.13 10.50
CA ARG A 520 23.90 -20.11 9.72
C ARG A 520 24.13 -19.49 8.35
N SER A 521 25.35 -19.03 8.08
CA SER A 521 25.61 -18.24 6.88
C SER A 521 25.76 -19.16 5.67
N GLU A 522 24.65 -19.38 4.96
CA GLU A 522 24.59 -20.14 3.71
C GLU A 522 25.30 -19.38 2.56
N TYR A 523 26.63 -19.40 2.60
CA TYR A 523 27.45 -18.85 1.51
C TYR A 523 27.35 -19.74 0.27
N VAL A 524 26.68 -19.23 -0.76
CA VAL A 524 26.67 -19.78 -2.11
C VAL A 524 27.34 -18.84 -3.09
N THR A 525 28.17 -19.37 -3.98
CA THR A 525 28.79 -18.54 -5.04
C THR A 525 27.75 -18.21 -6.11
N ILE A 526 27.79 -16.98 -6.64
CA ILE A 526 26.78 -16.53 -7.60
C ILE A 526 26.79 -17.35 -8.90
N ASP A 527 27.92 -17.92 -9.29
CA ASP A 527 28.01 -18.79 -10.46
C ASP A 527 27.38 -20.17 -10.21
N TYR A 528 27.48 -20.73 -8.98
CA TYR A 528 26.74 -21.94 -8.59
C TYR A 528 25.23 -21.69 -8.68
N VAL A 529 24.74 -20.60 -8.08
CA VAL A 529 23.32 -20.21 -8.10
C VAL A 529 22.80 -20.03 -9.54
N VAL A 530 23.50 -19.22 -10.34
CA VAL A 530 23.06 -18.87 -11.71
C VAL A 530 23.08 -20.07 -12.65
N LYS A 531 24.15 -20.90 -12.62
CA LYS A 531 24.18 -22.14 -13.41
C LYS A 531 23.09 -23.11 -12.98
N SER A 532 22.80 -23.19 -11.68
CA SER A 532 21.74 -24.05 -11.15
C SER A 532 20.36 -23.59 -11.62
N ILE A 533 20.03 -22.30 -11.51
CA ILE A 533 18.77 -21.73 -12.01
C ILE A 533 18.59 -22.04 -13.50
N LEU A 534 19.63 -21.81 -14.32
CA LEU A 534 19.55 -22.02 -15.77
C LEU A 534 19.46 -23.50 -16.15
N HIS A 535 20.15 -24.40 -15.43
CA HIS A 535 20.03 -25.83 -15.68
C HIS A 535 18.66 -26.37 -15.25
N ILE A 536 18.24 -26.08 -14.01
CA ILE A 536 16.96 -26.53 -13.45
C ILE A 536 15.79 -26.03 -14.32
N SER A 537 15.78 -24.75 -14.70
CA SER A 537 14.74 -24.19 -15.56
C SER A 537 14.76 -24.70 -17.01
N SER A 538 15.84 -25.33 -17.47
CA SER A 538 15.94 -25.83 -18.86
C SER A 538 15.18 -27.14 -19.10
N SER A 539 14.74 -27.85 -18.04
CA SER A 539 13.99 -29.10 -18.16
C SER A 539 12.59 -29.01 -17.54
N ASN A 540 11.60 -29.46 -18.31
CA ASN A 540 10.21 -29.56 -17.85
C ASN A 540 10.00 -30.62 -16.76
N SER A 541 10.96 -31.54 -16.54
CA SER A 541 10.94 -32.49 -15.41
C SER A 541 10.95 -31.80 -14.03
N ASN A 542 11.30 -30.52 -14.02
CA ASN A 542 11.56 -29.73 -12.82
C ASN A 542 10.43 -28.72 -12.53
N LEU A 543 9.32 -28.79 -13.27
CA LEU A 543 8.12 -27.97 -13.04
C LEU A 543 7.31 -28.52 -11.85
N GLY A 544 6.66 -27.62 -11.10
CA GLY A 544 5.86 -27.98 -9.93
C GLY A 544 6.66 -28.43 -8.71
N ARG A 545 7.92 -27.96 -8.59
CA ARG A 545 8.84 -28.24 -7.49
C ARG A 545 9.57 -26.99 -7.02
N SER A 546 9.98 -27.02 -5.76
CA SER A 546 10.88 -26.04 -5.14
C SER A 546 12.34 -26.52 -5.14
N TYR A 547 13.27 -25.57 -5.03
CA TYR A 547 14.71 -25.81 -5.13
C TYR A 547 15.49 -24.88 -4.19
N CYS A 548 16.13 -25.43 -3.16
CA CYS A 548 16.96 -24.67 -2.23
C CYS A 548 18.42 -24.68 -2.70
N LEU A 549 18.84 -23.56 -3.31
CA LEU A 549 20.22 -23.38 -3.77
C LEU A 549 21.10 -22.90 -2.60
N VAL A 550 21.45 -23.85 -1.73
CA VAL A 550 22.22 -23.67 -0.48
C VAL A 550 23.42 -24.63 -0.42
N ALA A 551 24.14 -24.69 0.71
CA ALA A 551 25.14 -25.74 0.95
C ALA A 551 24.50 -27.15 0.84
N PRO A 552 25.00 -28.04 -0.04
CA PRO A 552 24.38 -29.35 -0.24
C PRO A 552 24.34 -30.22 1.03
N ASN A 553 25.33 -30.10 1.91
CA ASN A 553 25.34 -30.82 3.18
C ASN A 553 25.44 -29.83 4.34
N GLN A 554 24.73 -30.11 5.44
CA GLN A 554 24.69 -29.26 6.63
C GLN A 554 26.07 -29.03 7.29
N ALA A 555 27.07 -29.87 6.97
CA ALA A 555 28.45 -29.74 7.44
C ALA A 555 29.30 -28.78 6.57
N ASP A 556 28.81 -28.39 5.39
CA ASP A 556 29.44 -27.40 4.51
C ASP A 556 28.96 -25.97 4.84
N SER A 557 27.81 -25.83 5.52
CA SER A 557 27.28 -24.59 6.10
C SER A 557 28.15 -24.09 7.25
N VAL A 558 28.59 -22.82 7.23
CA VAL A 558 29.43 -22.21 8.27
C VAL A 558 28.64 -21.27 9.19
N THR A 559 28.99 -21.23 10.48
CA THR A 559 28.45 -20.23 11.42
C THR A 559 29.19 -18.87 11.31
N VAL A 560 28.74 -17.88 12.07
CA VAL A 560 29.46 -16.60 12.24
C VAL A 560 30.84 -16.85 12.89
N GLU A 561 30.94 -17.74 13.86
CA GLU A 561 32.21 -18.10 14.51
C GLU A 561 33.15 -18.84 13.56
N ASP A 562 32.63 -19.72 12.69
CA ASP A 562 33.43 -20.40 11.67
C ASP A 562 33.92 -19.41 10.61
N THR A 563 33.06 -18.48 10.18
CA THR A 563 33.44 -17.35 9.32
C THR A 563 34.54 -16.51 9.98
N CYS A 564 34.49 -16.32 11.30
CA CYS A 564 35.56 -15.65 12.05
C CYS A 564 36.87 -16.43 12.12
N ARG A 565 36.86 -17.77 11.96
CA ARG A 565 38.09 -18.55 11.77
C ARG A 565 38.62 -18.38 10.35
N VAL A 566 37.78 -18.54 9.33
CA VAL A 566 38.18 -18.38 7.91
C VAL A 566 38.80 -16.99 7.63
N LEU A 567 38.26 -15.92 8.22
CA LEU A 567 38.83 -14.57 8.12
C LEU A 567 40.20 -14.42 8.84
N ASN A 568 40.44 -15.17 9.91
CA ASN A 568 41.72 -15.21 10.62
C ASN A 568 42.75 -16.11 9.90
N ASP A 569 42.32 -17.22 9.32
CA ASP A 569 43.13 -18.09 8.46
C ASP A 569 43.55 -17.35 7.17
N ALA A 570 42.73 -16.38 6.72
CA ALA A 570 43.04 -15.42 5.66
C ALA A 570 43.81 -14.17 6.16
N GLU A 571 44.32 -14.19 7.40
CA GLU A 571 45.18 -13.17 8.03
C GLU A 571 44.53 -11.78 8.27
N TYR A 572 43.20 -11.66 8.32
CA TYR A 572 42.52 -10.39 8.62
C TYR A 572 42.41 -10.03 10.12
N ASN A 573 42.93 -10.89 11.02
CA ASN A 573 43.19 -10.60 12.43
C ASN A 573 41.99 -9.99 13.21
N ILE A 574 40.86 -10.71 13.23
CA ILE A 574 39.62 -10.30 13.91
C ILE A 574 39.38 -11.04 15.23
N ARG A 575 38.78 -10.33 16.20
CA ARG A 575 38.54 -10.81 17.57
C ARG A 575 37.06 -11.17 17.77
N LEU A 576 36.78 -12.39 18.22
CA LEU A 576 35.46 -12.73 18.79
C LEU A 576 35.27 -11.99 20.13
N VAL A 577 34.06 -11.47 20.34
CA VAL A 577 33.66 -10.66 21.49
C VAL A 577 32.27 -11.08 21.95
N ASP A 578 31.84 -10.68 23.15
CA ASP A 578 30.45 -10.87 23.54
C ASP A 578 29.51 -10.09 22.58
N TYR A 579 28.30 -10.60 22.37
CA TYR A 579 27.36 -9.96 21.46
C TYR A 579 26.95 -8.55 21.91
N ASP A 580 26.69 -8.36 23.20
CA ASP A 580 26.24 -7.06 23.70
C ASP A 580 27.42 -6.06 23.71
N GLU A 581 28.66 -6.54 23.91
CA GLU A 581 29.90 -5.77 23.66
C GLU A 581 30.03 -5.35 22.18
N TRP A 582 29.82 -6.28 21.24
CA TRP A 582 29.88 -6.03 19.78
C TRP A 582 28.87 -4.98 19.33
N VAL A 583 27.63 -5.11 19.81
CA VAL A 583 26.54 -4.17 19.51
C VAL A 583 26.86 -2.76 20.02
N ASP A 584 27.46 -2.62 21.20
CA ASP A 584 27.86 -1.31 21.70
C ASP A 584 29.12 -0.76 21.01
N GLN A 585 30.04 -1.59 20.52
CA GLN A 585 31.12 -1.14 19.63
C GLN A 585 30.59 -0.59 18.29
N ILE A 586 29.51 -1.15 17.73
CA ILE A 586 28.83 -0.59 16.55
C ILE A 586 28.10 0.71 16.92
N ASN A 587 27.43 0.76 18.08
CA ASN A 587 26.76 1.97 18.58
C ASN A 587 27.75 3.15 18.78
N GLN A 588 29.01 2.87 19.07
CA GLN A 588 30.08 3.87 19.18
C GLN A 588 30.65 4.33 17.83
N ARG A 589 30.22 3.75 16.71
CA ARG A 589 30.65 4.07 15.34
C ARG A 589 29.44 4.39 14.45
N PRO A 590 28.76 5.54 14.63
CA PRO A 590 27.54 5.88 13.90
C PRO A 590 27.74 5.99 12.38
N ASP A 591 28.96 6.32 11.93
CA ASP A 591 29.33 6.39 10.51
C ASP A 591 29.84 5.03 9.95
N GLY A 592 29.78 3.96 10.75
CA GLY A 592 30.26 2.64 10.39
C GLY A 592 29.30 1.86 9.47
N PRO A 593 29.80 0.94 8.63
CA PRO A 593 28.99 0.22 7.64
C PRO A 593 27.88 -0.68 8.24
N LEU A 594 27.93 -0.95 9.55
CA LEU A 594 26.91 -1.70 10.28
C LEU A 594 25.93 -0.83 11.09
N ALA A 595 26.17 0.48 11.21
CA ALA A 595 25.27 1.40 11.91
C ALA A 595 23.85 1.46 11.30
N PRO A 596 23.66 1.37 9.96
CA PRO A 596 22.34 1.18 9.34
C PRO A 596 21.54 -0.02 9.90
N LEU A 597 22.22 -1.09 10.32
CA LEU A 597 21.64 -2.33 10.81
C LEU A 597 21.50 -2.38 12.34
N LEU A 598 22.00 -1.37 13.06
CA LEU A 598 22.00 -1.33 14.53
C LEU A 598 20.63 -1.55 15.19
N PRO A 599 19.48 -1.12 14.63
CA PRO A 599 18.18 -1.46 15.20
C PRO A 599 17.89 -2.98 15.17
N ASN A 600 18.26 -3.69 14.11
CA ASN A 600 18.09 -5.15 14.00
C ASN A 600 18.92 -5.92 15.03
N PHE A 601 20.00 -5.32 15.53
CA PHE A 601 20.83 -5.88 16.58
C PHE A 601 20.29 -5.61 18.00
N LYS A 602 19.58 -4.49 18.20
CA LYS A 602 19.04 -4.07 19.51
C LYS A 602 17.55 -4.41 19.74
N GLU A 603 16.75 -4.59 18.68
CA GLU A 603 15.31 -4.88 18.79
C GLU A 603 15.03 -6.32 19.24
N THR A 604 14.39 -6.48 20.40
CA THR A 604 13.85 -7.76 20.92
C THR A 604 12.54 -8.15 20.25
N ILE A 605 12.47 -9.36 19.69
CA ILE A 605 11.29 -9.87 18.96
C ILE A 605 10.43 -10.84 19.77
N ARG A 606 11.02 -11.55 20.75
CA ARG A 606 10.33 -12.45 21.69
C ARG A 606 11.24 -12.68 22.90
N GLY A 607 10.76 -12.35 24.10
CA GLY A 607 11.59 -12.42 25.31
C GLY A 607 12.88 -11.57 25.18
N PRO A 608 14.03 -12.02 25.73
CA PRO A 608 15.29 -11.27 25.69
C PRO A 608 16.06 -11.40 24.36
N LEU A 609 15.53 -12.13 23.37
CA LEU A 609 16.24 -12.39 22.12
C LEU A 609 15.96 -11.27 21.11
N THR A 610 17.04 -10.60 20.70
CA THR A 610 17.02 -9.63 19.60
C THR A 610 16.80 -10.34 18.27
N ARG A 611 16.35 -9.62 17.24
CA ARG A 611 16.07 -10.19 15.90
C ARG A 611 17.27 -11.00 15.38
N TRP A 612 18.48 -10.46 15.54
CA TRP A 612 19.72 -11.17 15.24
C TRP A 612 20.06 -12.30 16.22
N LYS A 613 19.86 -12.15 17.55
CA LYS A 613 19.99 -13.30 18.48
C LYS A 613 18.96 -14.42 18.21
N GLY A 614 17.88 -14.14 17.50
CA GLY A 614 16.85 -15.12 17.13
C GLY A 614 17.24 -16.07 15.99
N SER A 615 18.07 -15.64 15.05
CA SER A 615 18.39 -16.43 13.84
C SER A 615 19.41 -17.56 14.07
N GLN A 616 19.98 -17.71 15.27
CA GLN A 616 20.76 -18.92 15.65
C GLN A 616 19.89 -20.18 15.62
N TYR A 617 18.58 -20.02 15.77
CA TYR A 617 17.58 -21.09 15.72
C TYR A 617 16.89 -21.20 14.36
N SER A 618 17.42 -20.59 13.29
CA SER A 618 16.88 -20.81 11.94
C SER A 618 17.05 -22.29 11.52
N PRO A 619 16.08 -22.87 10.80
CA PRO A 619 16.08 -24.29 10.46
C PRO A 619 17.21 -24.65 9.47
N TRP A 620 17.51 -25.93 9.35
CA TRP A 620 18.34 -26.43 8.25
C TRP A 620 17.53 -26.59 6.97
N TYR A 621 18.00 -25.97 5.90
CA TYR A 621 17.42 -26.04 4.56
C TYR A 621 17.93 -27.26 3.81
N ARG A 622 17.01 -28.15 3.42
CA ARG A 622 17.34 -29.31 2.58
C ARG A 622 17.40 -28.92 1.11
N ALA A 623 18.28 -29.58 0.37
CA ALA A 623 18.60 -29.31 -1.03
C ALA A 623 18.59 -30.61 -1.86
N ASP A 624 17.59 -31.47 -1.65
CA ASP A 624 17.49 -32.79 -2.27
C ASP A 624 16.99 -32.71 -3.73
N ASN A 625 15.99 -31.86 -4.00
CA ASN A 625 15.56 -31.54 -5.36
C ASN A 625 16.68 -30.85 -6.13
N ALA A 626 17.37 -29.88 -5.51
CA ALA A 626 18.54 -29.25 -6.10
C ALA A 626 19.66 -30.28 -6.41
N LYS A 627 19.98 -31.20 -5.49
CA LYS A 627 20.96 -32.28 -5.74
C LYS A 627 20.60 -33.17 -6.91
N GLU A 628 19.36 -33.69 -6.96
CA GLU A 628 18.97 -34.63 -8.02
C GLU A 628 18.83 -33.93 -9.38
N ALA A 629 18.35 -32.68 -9.42
CA ALA A 629 18.24 -31.89 -10.65
C ALA A 629 19.58 -31.37 -11.19
N LEU A 630 20.66 -31.37 -10.38
CA LEU A 630 22.03 -31.04 -10.80
C LEU A 630 22.91 -32.27 -11.03
N ARG A 631 22.37 -33.48 -10.87
CA ARG A 631 23.11 -34.75 -10.86
C ARG A 631 23.78 -35.10 -12.19
N ASP A 632 23.24 -34.60 -13.29
CA ASP A 632 23.81 -34.72 -14.64
C ASP A 632 24.84 -33.63 -14.97
N ARG A 633 25.07 -32.68 -14.04
CA ARG A 633 25.94 -31.50 -14.20
C ARG A 633 27.02 -31.41 -13.10
N PRO A 634 28.00 -32.33 -13.09
CA PRO A 634 29.11 -32.30 -12.14
C PRO A 634 30.05 -31.09 -12.32
N ASP A 635 29.83 -30.22 -13.31
CA ASP A 635 30.49 -28.92 -13.47
C ASP A 635 29.85 -27.79 -12.63
N ILE A 636 28.62 -27.99 -12.13
CA ILE A 636 27.91 -27.05 -11.26
C ILE A 636 28.23 -27.40 -9.80
N VAL A 637 29.40 -26.95 -9.35
CA VAL A 637 30.00 -27.33 -8.06
C VAL A 637 29.80 -26.24 -7.00
N TYR A 638 29.14 -26.58 -5.90
CA TYR A 638 29.12 -25.76 -4.68
C TYR A 638 30.55 -25.60 -4.12
N ARG A 639 30.87 -24.43 -3.57
CA ARG A 639 32.13 -24.16 -2.88
C ARG A 639 31.85 -23.49 -1.53
N SER A 640 32.30 -24.13 -0.46
CA SER A 640 32.28 -23.58 0.90
C SER A 640 33.12 -22.30 0.97
N LEU A 641 32.83 -21.43 1.95
CA LEU A 641 33.63 -20.23 2.18
C LEU A 641 35.01 -20.62 2.73
N ASP A 642 36.07 -20.21 2.03
CA ASP A 642 37.47 -20.42 2.43
C ASP A 642 38.30 -19.12 2.33
N GLY A 643 39.55 -19.19 2.79
CA GLY A 643 40.45 -18.04 2.80
C GLY A 643 40.87 -17.54 1.41
N GLU A 644 40.93 -18.42 0.38
CA GLU A 644 41.19 -18.01 -1.00
C GLU A 644 40.01 -17.18 -1.52
N MET A 645 38.79 -17.63 -1.24
CA MET A 645 37.55 -16.95 -1.62
C MET A 645 37.44 -15.57 -0.95
N VAL A 646 37.75 -15.47 0.35
CA VAL A 646 37.87 -14.18 1.07
C VAL A 646 38.89 -13.27 0.39
N GLN A 647 40.11 -13.74 0.14
CA GLN A 647 41.13 -12.94 -0.53
C GLN A 647 40.69 -12.48 -1.93
N ARG A 648 39.99 -13.33 -2.69
CA ARG A 648 39.44 -12.99 -4.01
C ARG A 648 38.34 -11.93 -3.93
N PHE A 649 37.48 -11.99 -2.91
CA PHE A 649 36.49 -10.94 -2.66
C PHE A 649 37.15 -9.60 -2.32
N VAL A 650 38.14 -9.58 -1.43
CA VAL A 650 38.88 -8.36 -1.08
C VAL A 650 39.66 -7.80 -2.28
N LYS A 651 40.38 -8.65 -3.02
CA LYS A 651 41.09 -8.28 -4.26
C LYS A 651 40.13 -7.71 -5.33
N PHE A 652 38.86 -8.16 -5.37
CA PHE A 652 37.82 -7.57 -6.22
C PHE A 652 37.26 -6.24 -5.68
N TRP A 653 36.93 -6.16 -4.39
CA TRP A 653 36.36 -4.95 -3.76
C TRP A 653 37.31 -3.76 -3.85
N ASN A 654 38.60 -3.98 -3.57
CA ASN A 654 39.63 -2.95 -3.69
C ASN A 654 39.83 -2.53 -5.16
N ARG A 655 39.88 -3.48 -6.11
CA ARG A 655 39.95 -3.17 -7.55
C ARG A 655 38.77 -2.31 -8.04
N LYS A 656 37.60 -2.45 -7.42
CA LYS A 656 36.39 -1.69 -7.72
C LYS A 656 36.22 -0.42 -6.87
N GLY A 657 37.14 -0.14 -5.94
CA GLY A 657 37.05 1.02 -5.04
C GLY A 657 35.86 0.98 -4.10
N PHE A 658 35.36 -0.21 -3.73
CA PHE A 658 34.29 -0.34 -2.72
C PHE A 658 34.84 -0.21 -1.30
N TYR A 659 36.06 -0.69 -1.07
CA TYR A 659 36.81 -0.58 0.18
C TYR A 659 38.31 -0.42 -0.12
N ASP A 660 39.10 -0.08 0.89
CA ASP A 660 40.56 -0.12 0.89
C ASP A 660 41.03 -1.00 2.05
N LEU A 661 40.94 -2.32 1.85
CA LEU A 661 41.32 -3.33 2.84
C LEU A 661 42.75 -3.83 2.59
N PRO A 662 43.48 -4.31 3.62
CA PRO A 662 44.81 -4.90 3.40
C PRO A 662 44.74 -6.08 2.44
N VAL A 663 45.51 -6.01 1.35
CA VAL A 663 45.68 -7.14 0.42
C VAL A 663 46.93 -7.91 0.84
N ASN A 664 46.74 -8.96 1.63
CA ASN A 664 47.80 -9.94 1.85
C ASN A 664 48.03 -10.71 0.53
N ALA A 665 49.31 -10.97 0.22
CA ALA A 665 49.81 -11.18 -1.14
C ALA A 665 49.30 -12.47 -1.81
#